data_AF-A0A2V6E378-F1
#
_entry.id   AF-A0A2V6E378-F1
#
_cell.length_a   1.000
_cell.length_b   1.000
_cell.length_c   1.000
_cell.angle_alpha   90.00
_cell.angle_beta   90.00
_cell.angle_gamma   90.00
#
_symmetry.space_group_name_H-M   'P 1'
#
loop_
_entity.id
_entity.type
_entity.pdbx_description
1 polymer ?
#
loop_
_entity_poly.entity_id
_entity_poly.type
_entity_poly.pdbx_seq_one_letter_code
_entity_poly.pdbx_strand_id
1 'polypeptide(L)'
;MTPAPVCIIYTQDAELVRRARAFLRTMAQVRHVSDPDRLEPVLQQAGPSVLMMDLRSKECRELIDQIQSERSDILIIAFGVAQSETLREAEQVGIYAAEEIGLERRRFQALLGRALDYLKVSQENRDLRETSTLTPDVHRKTEAAHQSIDTIRTLPLLRFPRVLRRLDNMDTLVAAVVEALADAAGVSRVGLFSQTRKGDPYRLRAGLHCLPETEELKFEKRDTLVRWFELHAHLISRANLARTPDQRERNVMRRALDMFGAEAIVPLYARGCIIGWVFFGHRVTGQLFDDRDLEGLTMLAEHVSTILENALLYEEATVQRTLAETLLKSIPPGIVAIDVDATVRWFNPPAEKILGLSGAETLSKPVEAVGNRLASFLRETLEAKTPLPPQQWIDNNTRRSLSVETRQIADNGSPLGAVAVIQDLTVQETLREKQALLDRATFWTDLAASMSHEIRNPLVAIKTFAQLLPERFDDADFRKEFNKIVVNEIDRLDKIITQINNFAHPPELVLKPIDVRSPVKKGVEIARSRYGINGRVELETSLPSNLPRVLGDETALAEAFAHLLANAAEASADRSKPRITLSAKPVREGRHSAAVVVTVQDNGTGIAPEIKEKIFSPFCTTKPRGMGLGLPIVKRTVFDHHGRVEVDSTSKGTQVSVLLPTTSGSD
;
A
#
# COMPACT_ATOMS: atom_id res chain seq x y z
N MET A 1 -37.48 5.96 57.17
CA MET A 1 -36.68 7.07 56.61
C MET A 1 -35.34 7.05 57.32
N THR A 2 -34.27 6.69 56.63
CA THR A 2 -32.91 6.74 57.19
C THR A 2 -32.56 8.20 57.51
N PRO A 3 -31.96 8.50 58.68
CA PRO A 3 -31.54 9.86 59.01
C PRO A 3 -30.60 10.39 57.93
N ALA A 4 -30.67 11.69 57.62
CA ALA A 4 -29.75 12.30 56.68
C ALA A 4 -28.31 12.12 57.19
N PRO A 5 -27.35 11.75 56.33
CA PRO A 5 -26.01 11.48 56.78
C PRO A 5 -25.36 12.76 57.33
N VAL A 6 -24.54 12.60 58.37
CA VAL A 6 -23.92 13.72 59.09
C VAL A 6 -22.51 13.94 58.55
N CYS A 7 -22.19 15.18 58.21
CA CYS A 7 -20.85 15.61 57.85
C CYS A 7 -20.34 16.59 58.91
N ILE A 8 -19.20 16.29 59.51
CA ILE A 8 -18.56 17.11 60.53
C ILE A 8 -17.37 17.81 59.87
N ILE A 9 -17.25 19.12 60.06
CA ILE A 9 -16.16 19.91 59.49
C ILE A 9 -15.35 20.48 60.64
N TYR A 10 -14.10 20.06 60.74
CA TYR A 10 -13.10 20.56 61.66
C TYR A 10 -12.19 21.57 60.94
N THR A 11 -12.41 22.86 61.19
CA THR A 11 -11.61 23.95 60.62
C THR A 11 -11.81 25.24 61.41
N GLN A 12 -10.78 26.08 61.46
CA GLN A 12 -10.85 27.45 61.96
C GLN A 12 -11.21 28.47 60.85
N ASP A 13 -11.30 28.04 59.59
CA ASP A 13 -11.55 28.89 58.44
C ASP A 13 -13.05 29.08 58.17
N ALA A 14 -13.57 30.27 58.45
CA ALA A 14 -14.97 30.61 58.25
C ALA A 14 -15.40 30.59 56.77
N GLU A 15 -14.50 30.87 55.81
CA GLU A 15 -14.78 30.79 54.37
C GLU A 15 -15.01 29.35 53.93
N LEU A 16 -14.17 28.43 54.41
CA LEU A 16 -14.27 27.00 54.09
C LEU A 16 -15.59 26.40 54.62
N VAL A 17 -15.99 26.75 55.85
CA VAL A 17 -17.27 26.33 56.43
C VAL A 17 -18.45 26.84 55.60
N ARG A 18 -18.41 28.10 55.19
CA ARG A 18 -19.47 28.71 54.36
C ARG A 18 -19.58 28.01 53.01
N ARG A 19 -18.46 27.74 52.34
CA ARG A 19 -18.41 27.00 51.06
C ARG A 19 -18.92 25.57 51.21
N ALA A 20 -18.44 24.84 52.21
CA ALA A 20 -18.84 23.47 52.44
C ALA A 20 -20.34 23.35 52.79
N ARG A 21 -20.88 24.23 53.66
CA ARG A 21 -22.32 24.30 53.93
C ARG A 21 -23.15 24.58 52.68
N ALA A 22 -22.69 25.47 51.80
CA ALA A 22 -23.36 25.76 50.53
C ALA A 22 -23.37 24.54 49.59
N PHE A 23 -22.28 23.76 49.56
CA PHE A 23 -22.16 22.57 48.71
C PHE A 23 -22.94 21.37 49.23
N LEU A 24 -23.06 21.24 50.56
CA LEU A 24 -23.67 20.11 51.24
C LEU A 24 -25.15 20.27 51.58
N ARG A 25 -25.73 21.45 51.32
CA ARG A 25 -27.10 21.82 51.73
C ARG A 25 -28.18 20.79 51.35
N THR A 26 -27.96 20.02 50.28
CA THR A 26 -28.90 19.00 49.78
C THR A 26 -28.44 17.55 50.01
N MET A 27 -27.23 17.32 50.54
CA MET A 27 -26.58 15.99 50.61
C MET A 27 -26.37 15.48 52.03
N ALA A 28 -26.12 16.35 53.01
CA ALA A 28 -25.80 15.93 54.39
C ALA A 28 -26.13 17.03 55.42
N GLN A 29 -26.35 16.64 56.68
CA GLN A 29 -26.41 17.59 57.78
C GLN A 29 -24.99 18.00 58.18
N VAL A 30 -24.66 19.29 58.08
CA VAL A 30 -23.31 19.80 58.36
C VAL A 30 -23.18 20.33 59.78
N ARG A 31 -22.25 19.76 60.56
CA ARG A 31 -21.83 20.28 61.88
C ARG A 31 -20.43 20.87 61.77
N HIS A 32 -20.22 22.06 62.31
CA HIS A 32 -18.91 22.72 62.30
C HIS A 32 -18.34 22.73 63.72
N VAL A 33 -17.05 22.37 63.84
CA VAL A 33 -16.28 22.39 65.06
C VAL A 33 -14.99 23.17 64.80
N SER A 34 -14.71 24.19 65.62
CA SER A 34 -13.50 25.01 65.52
C SER A 34 -12.51 24.77 66.66
N ASP A 35 -12.95 24.07 67.71
CA ASP A 35 -12.23 23.86 68.96
C ASP A 35 -11.99 22.35 69.16
N PRO A 36 -10.74 21.87 69.29
CA PRO A 36 -10.42 20.45 69.42
C PRO A 36 -11.11 19.79 70.63
N ASP A 37 -11.24 20.48 71.76
CA ASP A 37 -11.88 19.92 72.98
C ASP A 37 -13.38 19.65 72.78
N ARG A 38 -13.99 20.26 71.75
CA ARG A 38 -15.39 20.05 71.38
C ARG A 38 -15.58 19.03 70.27
N LEU A 39 -14.51 18.53 69.64
CA LEU A 39 -14.60 17.57 68.55
C LEU A 39 -15.10 16.22 69.07
N GLU A 40 -14.50 15.72 70.14
CA GLU A 40 -14.82 14.40 70.70
C GLU A 40 -16.29 14.27 71.18
N PRO A 41 -16.87 15.23 71.94
CA PRO A 41 -18.30 15.20 72.28
C PRO A 41 -19.21 15.21 71.04
N VAL A 42 -18.81 15.89 69.96
CA VAL A 42 -19.59 15.96 68.71
C VAL A 42 -19.50 14.65 67.92
N LEU A 43 -18.34 13.99 67.93
CA LEU A 43 -18.12 12.67 67.34
C LEU A 43 -18.84 11.55 68.12
N GLN A 44 -18.98 11.69 69.44
CA GLN A 44 -19.77 10.76 70.28
C GLN A 44 -21.28 10.91 70.07
N GLN A 45 -21.76 12.13 69.84
CA GLN A 45 -23.16 12.39 69.51
C GLN A 45 -23.51 12.16 68.03
N ALA A 46 -22.52 11.83 67.20
CA ALA A 46 -22.71 11.51 65.80
C ALA A 46 -22.59 9.99 65.58
N GLY A 47 -23.52 9.42 64.81
CA GLY A 47 -23.36 8.08 64.26
C GLY A 47 -22.34 8.07 63.11
N PRO A 48 -22.37 7.06 62.24
CA PRO A 48 -21.43 6.96 61.12
C PRO A 48 -21.49 8.22 60.25
N SER A 49 -20.34 8.87 60.12
CA SER A 49 -20.25 10.24 59.61
C SER A 49 -18.95 10.49 58.86
N VAL A 50 -18.98 11.49 57.98
CA VAL A 50 -17.78 11.96 57.28
C VAL A 50 -17.19 13.12 58.06
N LEU A 51 -15.95 12.98 58.52
CA LEU A 51 -15.17 14.03 59.16
C LEU A 51 -14.24 14.68 58.13
N MET A 52 -14.50 15.95 57.84
CA MET A 52 -13.63 16.79 57.03
C MET A 52 -12.66 17.54 57.93
N MET A 53 -11.35 17.38 57.71
CA MET A 53 -10.32 18.03 58.53
C MET A 53 -9.47 18.98 57.71
N ASP A 54 -9.27 20.19 58.21
CA ASP A 54 -8.36 21.18 57.63
C ASP A 54 -6.96 21.01 58.24
N LEU A 55 -6.02 20.52 57.44
CA LEU A 55 -4.64 20.22 57.86
C LEU A 55 -3.78 21.47 58.12
N ARG A 56 -4.33 22.69 58.01
CA ARG A 56 -3.63 23.92 58.43
C ARG A 56 -3.59 24.10 59.95
N SER A 57 -4.47 23.42 60.69
CA SER A 57 -4.47 23.44 62.16
C SER A 57 -3.40 22.49 62.72
N LYS A 58 -2.60 22.98 63.69
CA LYS A 58 -1.41 22.28 64.19
C LYS A 58 -1.71 20.99 64.95
N GLU A 59 -2.93 20.79 65.44
CA GLU A 59 -3.32 19.59 66.21
C GLU A 59 -3.98 18.47 65.36
N CYS A 60 -4.10 18.61 64.03
CA CYS A 60 -4.85 17.64 63.21
C CYS A 60 -4.25 16.23 63.15
N ARG A 61 -2.93 16.09 63.29
CA ARG A 61 -2.25 14.80 63.11
C ARG A 61 -2.55 13.81 64.23
N GLU A 62 -2.37 14.24 65.48
CA GLU A 62 -2.64 13.41 66.66
C GLU A 62 -4.12 13.01 66.73
N LEU A 63 -5.01 13.89 66.28
CA LEU A 63 -6.44 13.62 66.18
C LEU A 63 -6.79 12.57 65.11
N ILE A 64 -6.11 12.54 63.97
CA ILE A 64 -6.37 11.54 62.90
C ILE A 64 -6.05 10.13 63.40
N ASP A 65 -4.86 9.94 63.98
CA ASP A 65 -4.42 8.64 64.51
C ASP A 65 -5.34 8.17 65.65
N GLN A 66 -5.71 9.08 66.55
CA GLN A 66 -6.63 8.77 67.65
C GLN A 66 -8.00 8.31 67.13
N ILE A 67 -8.62 9.08 66.23
CA ILE A 67 -9.96 8.78 65.68
C ILE A 67 -9.95 7.47 64.90
N GLN A 68 -8.93 7.20 64.09
CA GLN A 68 -8.82 5.95 63.33
C GLN A 68 -8.64 4.72 64.23
N SER A 69 -7.94 4.87 65.37
CA SER A 69 -7.73 3.77 66.32
C SER A 69 -8.96 3.46 67.16
N GLU A 70 -9.76 4.47 67.52
CA GLU A 70 -10.91 4.34 68.43
C GLU A 70 -12.24 4.14 67.68
N ARG A 71 -12.38 4.66 66.46
CA ARG A 71 -13.67 4.77 65.74
C ARG A 71 -13.55 4.46 64.24
N SER A 72 -13.72 3.18 63.89
CA SER A 72 -13.76 2.73 62.48
C SER A 72 -15.01 3.12 61.69
N ASP A 73 -16.00 3.74 62.35
CA ASP A 73 -17.27 4.18 61.78
C ASP A 73 -17.24 5.63 61.25
N ILE A 74 -16.10 6.31 61.35
CA ILE A 74 -15.90 7.69 60.87
C ILE A 74 -14.95 7.68 59.67
N LEU A 75 -15.37 8.24 58.54
CA LEU A 75 -14.51 8.44 57.37
C LEU A 75 -13.83 9.81 57.45
N ILE A 76 -12.51 9.85 57.37
CA ILE A 76 -11.75 11.10 57.39
C ILE A 76 -11.41 11.55 55.96
N ILE A 77 -11.78 12.78 55.62
CA ILE A 77 -11.34 13.48 54.41
C ILE A 77 -10.49 14.67 54.84
N ALA A 78 -9.20 14.64 54.53
CA ALA A 78 -8.28 15.70 54.91
C ALA A 78 -8.08 16.71 53.76
N PHE A 79 -8.09 18.00 54.09
CA PHE A 79 -7.85 19.08 53.15
C PHE A 79 -6.61 19.86 53.54
N GLY A 80 -5.68 20.03 52.60
CA GLY A 80 -4.41 20.73 52.83
C GLY A 80 -3.98 21.62 51.68
N VAL A 81 -2.81 22.25 51.83
CA VAL A 81 -2.15 23.00 50.76
C VAL A 81 -1.45 21.99 49.84
N ALA A 82 -1.56 22.17 48.52
CA ALA A 82 -0.89 21.30 47.57
C ALA A 82 0.61 21.19 47.87
N GLN A 83 1.14 19.96 47.82
CA GLN A 83 2.55 19.65 48.05
C GLN A 83 3.06 19.94 49.47
N SER A 84 2.20 20.23 50.45
CA SER A 84 2.63 20.33 51.85
C SER A 84 3.03 18.96 52.41
N GLU A 85 4.02 18.96 53.31
CA GLU A 85 4.44 17.76 54.03
C GLU A 85 3.27 17.15 54.81
N THR A 86 2.43 17.99 55.42
CA THR A 86 1.23 17.58 56.15
C THR A 86 0.18 16.86 55.29
N LEU A 87 0.01 17.25 54.01
CA LEU A 87 -0.92 16.59 53.10
C LEU A 87 -0.37 15.24 52.63
N ARG A 88 0.93 15.18 52.32
CA ARG A 88 1.62 13.94 51.95
C ARG A 88 1.64 12.92 53.08
N GLU A 89 1.83 13.37 54.31
CA GLU A 89 1.72 12.52 55.50
C GLU A 89 0.30 11.99 55.67
N ALA A 90 -0.72 12.85 55.51
CA ALA A 90 -2.12 12.43 55.59
C ALA A 90 -2.50 11.37 54.53
N GLU A 91 -1.97 11.47 53.30
CA GLU A 91 -2.14 10.46 52.24
C GLU A 91 -1.56 9.07 52.63
N GLN A 92 -0.56 9.03 53.51
CA GLN A 92 0.09 7.79 53.95
C GLN A 92 -0.65 7.11 55.11
N VAL A 93 -1.53 7.83 55.82
CA VAL A 93 -2.18 7.39 57.08
C VAL A 93 -3.50 6.63 56.84
N GLY A 94 -3.79 6.20 55.61
CA GLY A 94 -4.95 5.34 55.34
C GLY A 94 -6.31 6.01 55.58
N ILE A 95 -6.36 7.34 55.50
CA ILE A 95 -7.62 8.11 55.47
C ILE A 95 -8.38 7.86 54.16
N TYR A 96 -9.67 8.23 54.13
CA TYR A 96 -10.51 7.98 52.94
C TYR A 96 -10.05 8.78 51.72
N ALA A 97 -9.64 10.03 51.92
CA ALA A 97 -9.03 10.87 50.89
C ALA A 97 -8.25 12.03 51.51
N ALA A 98 -7.15 12.42 50.88
CA ALA A 98 -6.45 13.69 51.13
C ALA A 98 -6.50 14.52 49.85
N GLU A 99 -6.84 15.80 49.97
CA GLU A 99 -7.27 16.60 48.83
C GLU A 99 -6.93 18.10 49.03
N GLU A 100 -6.84 18.88 47.96
CA GLU A 100 -6.45 20.30 48.05
C GLU A 100 -7.64 21.21 48.46
N ILE A 101 -7.43 22.18 49.35
CA ILE A 101 -8.46 23.14 49.81
C ILE A 101 -9.12 23.94 48.65
N GLY A 102 -8.46 24.01 47.49
CA GLY A 102 -8.90 24.71 46.27
C GLY A 102 -9.85 23.96 45.33
N LEU A 103 -10.33 22.77 45.68
CA LEU A 103 -11.10 21.89 44.77
C LEU A 103 -12.30 22.54 44.07
N GLU A 104 -12.45 22.19 42.78
CA GLU A 104 -13.63 22.51 41.98
C GLU A 104 -14.91 21.87 42.56
N ARG A 105 -16.02 22.62 42.51
CA ARG A 105 -17.31 22.21 43.10
C ARG A 105 -17.77 20.81 42.69
N ARG A 106 -17.64 20.44 41.41
CA ARG A 106 -18.07 19.12 40.90
C ARG A 106 -17.25 17.98 41.50
N ARG A 107 -15.93 18.16 41.58
CA ARG A 107 -15.01 17.16 42.13
C ARG A 107 -15.21 16.99 43.64
N PHE A 108 -15.40 18.10 44.35
CA PHE A 108 -15.76 18.10 45.77
C PHE A 108 -17.08 17.35 46.04
N GLN A 109 -18.14 17.63 45.27
CA GLN A 109 -19.42 16.94 45.40
C GLN A 109 -19.34 15.45 45.06
N ALA A 110 -18.55 15.07 44.05
CA ALA A 110 -18.37 13.67 43.66
C ALA A 110 -17.60 12.88 44.73
N LEU A 111 -16.51 13.45 45.28
CA LEU A 111 -15.74 12.84 46.35
C LEU A 111 -16.62 12.55 47.58
N LEU A 112 -17.38 13.57 47.99
CA LEU A 112 -18.22 13.50 49.17
C LEU A 112 -19.44 12.59 48.96
N GLY A 113 -20.04 12.60 47.76
CA GLY A 113 -21.08 11.65 47.39
C GLY A 113 -20.62 10.20 47.52
N ARG A 114 -19.44 9.88 46.98
CA ARG A 114 -18.84 8.53 47.12
C ARG A 114 -18.58 8.16 48.58
N ALA A 115 -18.09 9.10 49.40
CA ALA A 115 -17.84 8.86 50.82
C ALA A 115 -19.11 8.51 51.59
N LEU A 116 -20.20 9.24 51.31
CA LEU A 116 -21.51 9.00 51.93
C LEU A 116 -22.13 7.67 51.47
N ASP A 117 -22.01 7.34 50.19
CA ASP A 117 -22.45 6.04 49.65
C ASP A 117 -21.66 4.89 50.28
N TYR A 118 -20.35 5.06 50.46
CA TYR A 118 -19.50 4.07 51.14
C TYR A 118 -19.91 3.85 52.59
N LEU A 119 -20.17 4.92 53.36
CA LEU A 119 -20.68 4.79 54.74
C LEU A 119 -22.00 4.02 54.80
N LYS A 120 -22.91 4.29 53.87
CA LYS A 120 -24.20 3.60 53.80
C LYS A 120 -24.03 2.11 53.55
N VAL A 121 -23.19 1.73 52.59
CA VAL A 121 -22.90 0.32 52.29
C VAL A 121 -22.17 -0.37 53.45
N SER A 122 -21.28 0.34 54.15
CA SER A 122 -20.59 -0.20 55.33
C SER A 122 -21.56 -0.47 56.49
N GLN A 123 -22.51 0.44 56.72
CA GLN A 123 -23.58 0.25 57.70
C GLN A 123 -24.48 -0.94 57.34
N GLU A 124 -24.97 -1.02 56.09
CA GLU A 124 -25.80 -2.15 55.64
C GLU A 124 -25.10 -3.50 55.84
N ASN A 125 -23.79 -3.57 55.59
CA ASN A 125 -23.00 -4.78 55.85
C ASN A 125 -22.82 -5.08 57.35
N ARG A 126 -22.68 -4.07 58.21
CA ARG A 126 -22.60 -4.26 59.67
C ARG A 126 -23.94 -4.75 60.22
N ASP A 127 -25.05 -4.15 59.82
CA ASP A 127 -26.40 -4.55 60.22
C ASP A 127 -26.69 -6.00 59.81
N LEU A 128 -26.31 -6.41 58.58
CA LEU A 128 -26.45 -7.79 58.11
C LEU A 128 -25.62 -8.80 58.93
N ARG A 129 -24.46 -8.39 59.43
CA ARG A 129 -23.60 -9.21 60.31
C ARG A 129 -24.19 -9.33 61.70
N GLU A 130 -24.69 -8.24 62.28
CA GLU A 130 -25.34 -8.24 63.60
C GLU A 130 -26.67 -9.03 63.58
N THR A 131 -27.45 -8.91 62.51
CA THR A 131 -28.69 -9.70 62.31
C THR A 131 -28.41 -11.20 62.22
N SER A 132 -27.23 -11.60 61.75
CA SER A 132 -26.79 -13.01 61.71
C SER A 132 -26.33 -13.56 63.08
N THR A 133 -26.15 -12.71 64.10
CA THR A 133 -25.65 -13.12 65.44
C THR A 133 -26.74 -13.41 66.49
N LEU A 134 -28.02 -13.27 66.15
CA LEU A 134 -29.16 -13.57 67.03
C LEU A 134 -29.69 -15.01 66.85
N THR A 135 -28.88 -16.00 67.19
CA THR A 135 -29.35 -17.34 67.61
C THR A 135 -28.40 -17.90 68.66
N PRO A 136 -28.84 -18.20 69.90
CA PRO A 136 -27.98 -18.84 70.89
C PRO A 136 -28.20 -20.35 70.83
N ASP A 137 -27.13 -21.13 70.61
CA ASP A 137 -26.94 -22.30 71.49
C ASP A 137 -25.48 -22.76 71.58
N VAL A 138 -25.14 -23.15 72.81
CA VAL A 138 -23.80 -23.40 73.34
C VAL A 138 -23.68 -24.90 73.57
N HIS A 139 -22.92 -25.62 72.72
CA HIS A 139 -22.07 -26.78 73.06
C HIS A 139 -21.76 -27.62 71.81
N ARG A 140 -20.60 -27.38 71.21
CA ARG A 140 -19.68 -28.43 70.73
C ARG A 140 -18.30 -27.82 70.49
N LYS A 141 -17.64 -27.43 71.58
CA LYS A 141 -16.17 -27.48 71.61
C LYS A 141 -15.79 -28.96 71.42
N THR A 142 -14.77 -29.21 70.62
CA THR A 142 -14.02 -30.47 70.40
C THR A 142 -14.17 -31.21 69.05
N GLU A 143 -14.89 -30.70 68.02
CA GLU A 143 -14.88 -31.36 66.68
C GLU A 143 -14.66 -30.44 65.46
N ALA A 144 -14.52 -29.12 65.62
CA ALA A 144 -14.37 -28.18 64.50
C ALA A 144 -12.92 -28.05 63.95
N ALA A 145 -12.05 -29.02 64.18
CA ALA A 145 -10.70 -29.07 63.61
C ALA A 145 -10.64 -29.82 62.27
N HIS A 146 -11.74 -30.42 61.79
CA HIS A 146 -11.70 -31.33 60.63
C HIS A 146 -12.81 -31.14 59.57
N GLN A 147 -13.54 -30.00 59.56
CA GLN A 147 -14.57 -29.74 58.52
C GLN A 147 -14.53 -28.31 57.94
N SER A 148 -13.33 -27.76 57.75
CA SER A 148 -13.12 -26.48 57.03
C SER A 148 -12.44 -26.67 55.66
N ILE A 149 -12.50 -27.87 55.07
CA ILE A 149 -11.76 -28.22 53.85
C ILE A 149 -12.49 -27.89 52.54
N ASP A 150 -13.76 -27.46 52.54
CA ASP A 150 -14.55 -27.40 51.28
C ASP A 150 -15.17 -26.04 50.89
N THR A 151 -14.49 -24.92 51.20
CA THR A 151 -14.83 -23.61 50.56
C THR A 151 -13.60 -22.96 49.94
N ILE A 152 -13.12 -23.58 48.87
CA ILE A 152 -12.22 -22.99 47.88
C ILE A 152 -12.96 -21.81 47.23
N ARG A 153 -12.54 -20.57 47.53
CA ARG A 153 -12.86 -19.39 46.72
C ARG A 153 -11.56 -18.66 46.38
N THR A 154 -11.05 -18.99 45.21
CA THR A 154 -10.10 -18.20 44.42
C THR A 154 -10.69 -16.82 44.10
N LEU A 155 -9.84 -15.83 43.78
CA LEU A 155 -10.25 -14.56 43.15
C LEU A 155 -11.36 -14.80 42.11
N PRO A 156 -12.48 -14.05 42.14
CA PRO A 156 -13.57 -14.28 41.21
C PRO A 156 -13.05 -14.10 39.78
N LEU A 157 -13.19 -15.14 38.95
CA LEU A 157 -12.94 -15.05 37.51
C LEU A 157 -13.71 -13.84 36.99
N LEU A 158 -12.99 -12.93 36.32
CA LEU A 158 -13.50 -11.70 35.72
C LEU A 158 -14.83 -11.98 35.00
N ARG A 159 -15.92 -11.31 35.42
CA ARG A 159 -17.24 -11.45 34.78
C ARG A 159 -17.24 -10.73 33.42
N PHE A 160 -16.77 -11.43 32.39
CA PHE A 160 -16.44 -10.93 31.05
C PHE A 160 -17.55 -10.71 29.98
N PRO A 161 -18.88 -10.87 30.17
CA PRO A 161 -19.84 -10.68 29.06
C PRO A 161 -19.89 -9.27 28.45
N ARG A 162 -19.41 -8.23 29.17
CA ARG A 162 -19.45 -6.83 28.70
C ARG A 162 -18.22 -6.38 27.91
N VAL A 163 -17.07 -7.01 28.10
CA VAL A 163 -15.77 -6.61 27.52
C VAL A 163 -15.64 -7.09 26.07
N LEU A 164 -16.12 -8.31 25.77
CA LEU A 164 -16.13 -8.88 24.42
C LEU A 164 -17.04 -8.12 23.43
N ARG A 165 -17.99 -7.31 23.92
CA ARG A 165 -18.84 -6.44 23.09
C ARG A 165 -18.16 -5.16 22.62
N ARG A 166 -16.91 -4.88 23.03
CA ARG A 166 -16.18 -3.64 22.74
C ARG A 166 -14.83 -3.88 22.07
N LEU A 167 -14.76 -4.82 21.12
CA LEU A 167 -13.53 -5.09 20.36
C LEU A 167 -13.18 -3.97 19.35
N ASP A 168 -14.07 -3.00 19.13
CA ASP A 168 -13.88 -1.97 18.11
C ASP A 168 -12.84 -0.90 18.49
N ASN A 169 -12.41 -0.83 19.76
CA ASN A 169 -11.39 0.13 20.21
C ASN A 169 -10.51 -0.43 21.35
N MET A 170 -9.21 -0.61 21.05
CA MET A 170 -8.19 -1.13 21.95
C MET A 170 -8.09 -0.35 23.27
N ASP A 171 -8.18 0.99 23.24
CA ASP A 171 -8.04 1.80 24.45
C ASP A 171 -9.22 1.62 25.40
N THR A 172 -10.44 1.47 24.84
CA THR A 172 -11.63 1.17 25.65
C THR A 172 -11.64 -0.24 26.21
N LEU A 173 -11.05 -1.19 25.48
CA LEU A 173 -10.86 -2.57 25.93
C LEU A 173 -9.89 -2.61 27.11
N VAL A 174 -8.73 -1.97 26.95
CA VAL A 174 -7.66 -1.91 27.95
C VAL A 174 -8.12 -1.20 29.23
N ALA A 175 -8.86 -0.10 29.13
CA ALA A 175 -9.44 0.58 30.29
C ALA A 175 -10.42 -0.32 31.06
N ALA A 176 -11.32 -1.03 30.36
CA ALA A 176 -12.26 -1.95 30.99
C ALA A 176 -11.55 -3.15 31.66
N VAL A 177 -10.45 -3.62 31.08
CA VAL A 177 -9.60 -4.65 31.69
C VAL A 177 -8.97 -4.15 32.99
N VAL A 178 -8.43 -2.93 33.01
CA VAL A 178 -7.82 -2.35 34.22
C VAL A 178 -8.83 -2.16 35.35
N GLU A 179 -10.03 -1.66 35.05
CA GLU A 179 -11.12 -1.55 36.04
C GLU A 179 -11.47 -2.91 36.63
N ALA A 180 -11.66 -3.92 35.78
CA ALA A 180 -12.06 -5.24 36.23
C ALA A 180 -10.94 -5.95 37.02
N LEU A 181 -9.66 -5.70 36.70
CA LEU A 181 -8.51 -6.16 37.46
C LEU A 181 -8.43 -5.51 38.85
N ALA A 182 -8.69 -4.21 38.96
CA ALA A 182 -8.71 -3.51 40.24
C ALA A 182 -9.80 -4.05 41.17
N ASP A 183 -11.00 -4.25 40.63
CA ASP A 183 -12.14 -4.85 41.34
C ASP A 183 -11.84 -6.29 41.80
N ALA A 184 -11.26 -7.11 40.91
CA ALA A 184 -10.94 -8.49 41.25
C ALA A 184 -9.86 -8.56 42.34
N ALA A 185 -8.75 -7.84 42.17
CA ALA A 185 -7.62 -7.84 43.10
C ALA A 185 -7.90 -7.11 44.43
N GLY A 186 -8.97 -6.31 44.50
CA GLY A 186 -9.32 -5.54 45.69
C GLY A 186 -8.30 -4.45 45.99
N VAL A 187 -7.80 -3.78 44.96
CA VAL A 187 -6.79 -2.71 45.07
C VAL A 187 -7.34 -1.39 44.54
N SER A 188 -6.89 -0.28 45.11
CA SER A 188 -7.23 1.05 44.61
C SER A 188 -6.36 1.49 43.44
N ARG A 189 -5.16 0.90 43.28
CA ARG A 189 -4.21 1.27 42.23
C ARG A 189 -3.86 0.09 41.34
N VAL A 190 -4.05 0.25 40.03
CA VAL A 190 -3.63 -0.72 38.99
C VAL A 190 -3.17 0.04 37.76
N GLY A 191 -2.19 -0.48 37.04
CA GLY A 191 -1.95 -0.02 35.68
C GLY A 191 -1.44 -1.12 34.77
N LEU A 192 -1.76 -0.99 33.50
CA LEU A 192 -1.36 -1.90 32.44
C LEU A 192 -0.37 -1.21 31.51
N PHE A 193 0.85 -1.72 31.47
CA PHE A 193 1.81 -1.40 30.43
C PHE A 193 1.71 -2.43 29.31
N SER A 194 1.59 -1.98 28.07
CA SER A 194 1.67 -2.88 26.90
C SER A 194 2.18 -2.13 25.68
N GLN A 195 2.56 -2.88 24.64
CA GLN A 195 2.85 -2.30 23.33
C GLN A 195 1.55 -1.96 22.59
N THR A 196 1.63 -1.00 21.66
CA THR A 196 0.55 -0.72 20.70
C THR A 196 0.71 -1.58 19.46
N ARG A 197 1.92 -1.69 18.94
CA ARG A 197 2.29 -2.63 17.87
C ARG A 197 3.55 -3.37 18.25
N LYS A 198 3.73 -4.55 17.65
CA LYS A 198 4.93 -5.36 17.88
C LYS A 198 6.19 -4.55 17.56
N GLY A 199 7.00 -4.25 18.58
CA GLY A 199 8.23 -3.47 18.44
C GLY A 199 8.16 -2.03 18.94
N ASP A 200 6.97 -1.53 19.28
CA ASP A 200 6.82 -0.23 19.95
C ASP A 200 7.38 -0.28 21.38
N PRO A 201 7.76 0.87 21.97
CA PRO A 201 8.06 0.95 23.40
C PRO A 201 6.81 0.63 24.23
N TYR A 202 6.98 -0.06 25.35
CA TYR A 202 5.92 -0.29 26.34
C TYR A 202 5.57 1.02 27.03
N ARG A 203 4.28 1.34 27.08
CA ARG A 203 3.75 2.53 27.75
C ARG A 203 2.54 2.16 28.59
N LEU A 204 2.21 3.01 29.56
CA LEU A 204 0.96 2.88 30.29
C LEU A 204 -0.21 3.07 29.31
N ARG A 205 -1.02 2.03 29.11
CA ARG A 205 -2.18 2.06 28.21
C ARG A 205 -3.48 2.40 28.94
N ALA A 206 -3.60 1.96 30.19
CA ALA A 206 -4.65 2.41 31.10
C ALA A 206 -4.16 2.23 32.55
N GLY A 207 -4.72 3.04 33.43
CA GLY A 207 -4.38 3.05 34.84
C GLY A 207 -5.51 3.59 35.70
N LEU A 208 -5.60 3.08 36.92
CA LEU A 208 -6.50 3.53 37.97
C LEU A 208 -5.64 4.03 39.14
N HIS A 209 -5.83 5.29 39.54
CA HIS A 209 -5.11 5.93 40.65
C HIS A 209 -3.57 5.77 40.60
N CYS A 210 -3.00 5.84 39.39
CA CYS A 210 -1.56 5.79 39.16
C CYS A 210 -0.87 7.09 39.60
N LEU A 211 0.44 7.01 39.88
CA LEU A 211 1.26 8.20 40.15
C LEU A 211 1.38 9.04 38.86
N PRO A 212 1.38 10.38 38.92
CA PRO A 212 1.48 11.24 37.74
C PRO A 212 2.69 10.90 36.84
N GLU A 213 3.81 10.56 37.45
CA GLU A 213 5.05 10.19 36.77
C GLU A 213 4.91 8.89 35.96
N THR A 214 3.93 8.04 36.28
CA THR A 214 3.72 6.75 35.61
C THR A 214 3.26 6.90 34.17
N GLU A 215 2.52 7.97 33.85
CA GLU A 215 2.00 8.23 32.49
C GLU A 215 3.11 8.56 31.48
N GLU A 216 4.22 9.13 31.96
CA GLU A 216 5.35 9.55 31.12
C GLU A 216 6.36 8.42 30.87
N LEU A 217 6.28 7.32 31.63
CA LEU A 217 7.21 6.21 31.54
C LEU A 217 7.10 5.49 30.18
N LYS A 218 8.26 5.23 29.59
CA LYS A 218 8.42 4.47 28.35
C LYS A 218 9.54 3.46 28.52
N PHE A 219 9.29 2.23 28.12
CA PHE A 219 10.29 1.18 28.18
C PHE A 219 10.55 0.60 26.79
N GLU A 220 11.82 0.50 26.41
CA GLU A 220 12.29 -0.20 25.23
C GLU A 220 12.67 -1.64 25.57
N LYS A 221 12.83 -2.49 24.55
CA LYS A 221 13.30 -3.88 24.74
C LYS A 221 14.66 -3.99 25.43
N ARG A 222 15.48 -2.95 25.38
CA ARG A 222 16.82 -2.93 25.99
C ARG A 222 16.80 -2.59 27.47
N ASP A 223 15.68 -2.11 28.00
CA ASP A 223 15.59 -1.69 29.39
C ASP A 223 15.70 -2.85 30.37
N THR A 224 16.34 -2.57 31.50
CA THR A 224 16.69 -3.57 32.52
C THR A 224 15.48 -4.34 33.04
N LEU A 225 14.34 -3.68 33.25
CA LEU A 225 13.11 -4.31 33.69
C LEU A 225 12.54 -5.25 32.62
N VAL A 226 12.51 -4.82 31.35
CA VAL A 226 11.98 -5.63 30.24
C VAL A 226 12.84 -6.87 30.02
N ARG A 227 14.17 -6.71 30.00
CA ARG A 227 15.09 -7.86 29.89
C ARG A 227 14.97 -8.80 31.08
N TRP A 228 14.74 -8.27 32.28
CA TRP A 228 14.53 -9.10 33.46
C TRP A 228 13.29 -9.98 33.29
N PHE A 229 12.18 -9.41 32.82
CA PHE A 229 11.00 -10.21 32.51
C PHE A 229 11.26 -11.23 31.41
N GLU A 230 11.89 -10.85 30.28
CA GLU A 230 12.24 -11.79 29.19
C GLU A 230 13.06 -13.00 29.66
N LEU A 231 13.91 -12.82 30.67
CA LEU A 231 14.75 -13.88 31.22
C LEU A 231 14.05 -14.77 32.25
N HIS A 232 13.15 -14.20 33.08
CA HIS A 232 12.64 -14.89 34.26
C HIS A 232 11.16 -15.24 34.19
N ALA A 233 10.34 -14.50 33.43
CA ALA A 233 8.90 -14.71 33.31
C ALA A 233 8.12 -14.81 34.65
N HIS A 234 8.67 -14.25 35.73
CA HIS A 234 8.10 -14.33 37.07
C HIS A 234 7.46 -13.02 37.49
N LEU A 235 6.44 -13.11 38.36
CA LEU A 235 5.88 -11.95 39.04
C LEU A 235 6.89 -11.35 40.02
N ILE A 236 6.86 -10.03 40.16
CA ILE A 236 7.65 -9.29 41.14
C ILE A 236 6.70 -8.91 42.27
N SER A 237 6.98 -9.28 43.52
CA SER A 237 6.20 -8.82 44.67
C SER A 237 7.09 -8.33 45.79
N ARG A 238 6.62 -7.33 46.54
CA ARG A 238 7.36 -6.78 47.68
C ARG A 238 7.58 -7.83 48.76
N ALA A 239 6.62 -8.73 48.96
CA ALA A 239 6.72 -9.88 49.87
C ALA A 239 7.86 -10.85 49.47
N ASN A 240 8.11 -11.05 48.18
CA ASN A 240 9.10 -12.01 47.69
C ASN A 240 10.51 -11.42 47.50
N LEU A 241 10.70 -10.09 47.63
CA LEU A 241 12.02 -9.46 47.49
C LEU A 241 13.08 -10.03 48.44
N ALA A 242 12.68 -10.42 49.65
CA ALA A 242 13.59 -10.99 50.64
C ALA A 242 14.08 -12.41 50.25
N ARG A 243 13.30 -13.12 49.41
CA ARG A 243 13.57 -14.49 48.97
C ARG A 243 14.51 -14.55 47.75
N THR A 244 14.66 -13.46 46.99
CA THR A 244 15.57 -13.38 45.82
C THR A 244 17.04 -13.34 46.27
N PRO A 245 17.89 -14.34 45.94
CA PRO A 245 19.27 -14.39 46.43
C PRO A 245 20.20 -13.38 45.74
N ASP A 246 20.00 -13.06 44.45
CA ASP A 246 20.84 -12.09 43.74
C ASP A 246 20.49 -10.65 44.12
N GLN A 247 21.49 -9.94 44.65
CA GLN A 247 21.37 -8.53 45.03
C GLN A 247 21.11 -7.60 43.84
N ARG A 248 21.61 -7.92 42.64
CA ARG A 248 21.38 -7.11 41.44
C ARG A 248 19.93 -7.21 40.98
N GLU A 249 19.39 -8.42 40.89
CA GLU A 249 17.98 -8.66 40.57
C GLU A 249 17.04 -8.03 41.61
N ARG A 250 17.35 -8.22 42.89
CA ARG A 250 16.59 -7.62 44.00
C ARG A 250 16.52 -6.10 43.89
N ASN A 251 17.61 -5.44 43.48
CA ASN A 251 17.64 -3.99 43.27
C ASN A 251 16.79 -3.57 42.06
N VAL A 252 16.81 -4.33 40.95
CA VAL A 252 15.98 -4.06 39.77
C VAL A 252 14.49 -4.19 40.12
N MET A 253 14.11 -5.28 40.77
CA MET A 253 12.74 -5.53 41.24
C MET A 253 12.24 -4.45 42.19
N ARG A 254 13.06 -4.08 43.19
CA ARG A 254 12.70 -3.04 44.16
C ARG A 254 12.49 -1.69 43.49
N ARG A 255 13.41 -1.28 42.60
CA ARG A 255 13.27 -0.05 41.81
C ARG A 255 11.99 -0.05 40.97
N ALA A 256 11.65 -1.18 40.36
CA ALA A 256 10.41 -1.29 39.58
C ALA A 256 9.17 -1.12 40.46
N LEU A 257 9.11 -1.81 41.61
CA LEU A 257 8.00 -1.67 42.56
C LEU A 257 7.86 -0.24 43.10
N ASP A 258 8.97 0.40 43.46
CA ASP A 258 8.97 1.78 43.95
C ASP A 258 8.54 2.76 42.84
N MET A 259 9.05 2.58 41.62
CA MET A 259 8.73 3.44 40.46
C MET A 259 7.24 3.44 40.11
N PHE A 260 6.57 2.30 40.22
CA PHE A 260 5.13 2.21 39.96
C PHE A 260 4.27 2.44 41.21
N GLY A 261 4.88 2.56 42.40
CA GLY A 261 4.17 2.55 43.68
C GLY A 261 3.32 1.28 43.85
N ALA A 262 3.90 0.13 43.52
CA ALA A 262 3.24 -1.16 43.44
C ALA A 262 3.70 -2.14 44.53
N GLU A 263 2.81 -3.04 44.91
CA GLU A 263 3.05 -4.19 45.79
C GLU A 263 3.34 -5.46 44.98
N ALA A 264 2.72 -5.60 43.80
CA ALA A 264 2.97 -6.68 42.87
C ALA A 264 3.01 -6.18 41.43
N ILE A 265 3.86 -6.79 40.60
CA ILE A 265 3.93 -6.58 39.16
C ILE A 265 3.91 -7.96 38.50
N VAL A 266 2.94 -8.18 37.62
CA VAL A 266 2.74 -9.45 36.94
C VAL A 266 2.98 -9.25 35.44
N PRO A 267 3.98 -9.94 34.85
CA PRO A 267 4.23 -9.84 33.42
C PRO A 267 3.14 -10.54 32.60
N LEU A 268 2.93 -10.05 31.38
CA LEU A 268 1.96 -10.57 30.43
C LEU A 268 2.70 -11.18 29.24
N TYR A 269 2.41 -12.45 28.95
CA TYR A 269 3.10 -13.22 27.91
C TYR A 269 2.14 -13.72 26.84
N ALA A 270 2.58 -13.60 25.58
CA ALA A 270 1.94 -14.23 24.45
C ALA A 270 3.01 -14.87 23.55
N ARG A 271 2.80 -16.14 23.17
CA ARG A 271 3.73 -16.92 22.33
C ARG A 271 5.20 -16.87 22.78
N GLY A 272 5.44 -16.90 24.09
CA GLY A 272 6.78 -16.85 24.68
C GLY A 272 7.48 -15.49 24.63
N CYS A 273 6.77 -14.41 24.30
CA CYS A 273 7.27 -13.04 24.33
C CYS A 273 6.47 -12.21 25.33
N ILE A 274 7.14 -11.29 26.04
CA ILE A 274 6.44 -10.31 26.87
C ILE A 274 5.70 -9.31 25.98
N ILE A 275 4.40 -9.15 26.22
CA ILE A 275 3.55 -8.16 25.54
C ILE A 275 3.22 -6.96 26.43
N GLY A 276 3.47 -7.08 27.74
CA GLY A 276 3.20 -6.06 28.73
C GLY A 276 3.40 -6.55 30.15
N TRP A 277 2.94 -5.75 31.11
CA TRP A 277 2.82 -6.14 32.51
C TRP A 277 1.68 -5.35 33.17
N VAL A 278 1.10 -5.93 34.21
CA VAL A 278 0.16 -5.26 35.11
C VAL A 278 0.86 -5.02 36.43
N PHE A 279 0.73 -3.82 37.00
CA PHE A 279 1.11 -3.58 38.38
C PHE A 279 -0.11 -3.36 39.25
N PHE A 280 -0.02 -3.80 40.50
CA PHE A 280 -1.04 -3.72 41.53
C PHE A 280 -0.47 -2.99 42.75
N GLY A 281 -1.17 -1.96 43.23
CA GLY A 281 -0.84 -1.24 44.46
C GLY A 281 -1.32 -1.97 45.71
N HIS A 282 -1.43 -1.22 46.81
CA HIS A 282 -1.90 -1.77 48.09
C HIS A 282 -3.35 -2.27 48.00
N ARG A 283 -3.63 -3.35 48.74
CA ARG A 283 -5.01 -3.82 48.95
C ARG A 283 -5.78 -2.77 49.72
N VAL A 284 -7.05 -2.60 49.37
CA VAL A 284 -7.97 -1.70 50.07
C VAL A 284 -8.13 -2.12 51.54
N THR A 285 -7.93 -3.40 51.86
CA THR A 285 -7.95 -3.92 53.23
C THR A 285 -6.70 -3.60 54.06
N GLY A 286 -5.64 -3.05 53.44
CA GLY A 286 -4.35 -2.81 54.08
C GLY A 286 -3.50 -4.07 54.30
N GLN A 287 -3.99 -5.25 53.94
CA GLN A 287 -3.24 -6.51 54.05
C GLN A 287 -2.25 -6.67 52.90
N LEU A 288 -1.12 -7.33 53.17
CA LEU A 288 -0.18 -7.77 52.15
C LEU A 288 -0.79 -8.89 51.29
N PHE A 289 -0.33 -9.02 50.05
CA PHE A 289 -0.67 -10.16 49.20
C PHE A 289 -0.02 -11.44 49.74
N ASP A 290 -0.82 -12.47 49.98
CA ASP A 290 -0.31 -13.79 50.31
C ASP A 290 0.03 -14.62 49.06
N ASP A 291 0.63 -15.80 49.23
CA ASP A 291 1.02 -16.64 48.10
C ASP A 291 -0.18 -17.06 47.22
N ARG A 292 -1.39 -17.21 47.79
CA ARG A 292 -2.61 -17.57 47.04
C ARG A 292 -3.14 -16.38 46.23
N ASP A 293 -3.03 -15.18 46.77
CA ASP A 293 -3.39 -13.97 46.05
C ASP A 293 -2.47 -13.78 44.84
N LEU A 294 -1.16 -14.00 45.02
CA LEU A 294 -0.17 -13.89 43.94
C LEU A 294 -0.42 -14.93 42.83
N GLU A 295 -0.79 -16.16 43.19
CA GLU A 295 -1.25 -17.17 42.23
C GLU A 295 -2.50 -16.68 41.47
N GLY A 296 -3.48 -16.11 42.18
CA GLY A 296 -4.68 -15.55 41.57
C GLY A 296 -4.41 -14.37 40.64
N LEU A 297 -3.49 -13.47 40.98
CA LEU A 297 -3.06 -12.37 40.12
C LEU A 297 -2.38 -12.89 38.84
N THR A 298 -1.60 -13.98 38.96
CA THR A 298 -0.97 -14.65 37.81
C THR A 298 -2.02 -15.23 36.87
N MET A 299 -3.03 -15.92 37.40
CA MET A 299 -4.17 -16.43 36.60
C MET A 299 -4.95 -15.33 35.89
N LEU A 300 -5.15 -14.18 36.55
CA LEU A 300 -5.78 -13.01 35.92
C LEU A 300 -4.91 -12.45 34.80
N ALA A 301 -3.60 -12.37 35.01
CA ALA A 301 -2.64 -11.90 34.01
C ALA A 301 -2.59 -12.81 32.78
N GLU A 302 -2.72 -14.13 32.91
CA GLU A 302 -2.83 -15.06 31.77
C GLU A 302 -4.08 -14.77 30.91
N HIS A 303 -5.22 -14.55 31.54
CA HIS A 303 -6.46 -14.18 30.84
C HIS A 303 -6.31 -12.84 30.10
N VAL A 304 -5.72 -11.85 30.77
CA VAL A 304 -5.45 -10.54 30.18
C VAL A 304 -4.47 -10.65 29.01
N SER A 305 -3.45 -11.50 29.15
CA SER A 305 -2.48 -11.74 28.07
C SER A 305 -3.17 -12.26 26.82
N THR A 306 -4.09 -13.21 26.97
CA THR A 306 -4.88 -13.78 25.87
C THR A 306 -5.76 -12.72 25.19
N ILE A 307 -6.41 -11.84 25.97
CA ILE A 307 -7.27 -10.77 25.44
C ILE A 307 -6.45 -9.77 24.63
N LEU A 308 -5.33 -9.32 25.18
CA LEU A 308 -4.45 -8.37 24.50
C LEU A 308 -3.82 -8.98 23.25
N GLU A 309 -3.43 -10.26 23.27
CA GLU A 309 -2.94 -10.96 22.08
C GLU A 309 -3.99 -10.96 20.97
N ASN A 310 -5.22 -11.38 21.28
CA ASN A 310 -6.31 -11.43 20.30
C ASN A 310 -6.64 -10.04 19.74
N ALA A 311 -6.65 -9.02 20.58
CA ALA A 311 -6.89 -7.65 20.15
C ALA A 311 -5.77 -7.13 19.24
N LEU A 312 -4.50 -7.42 19.58
CA LEU A 312 -3.34 -7.01 18.79
C LEU A 312 -3.34 -7.68 17.41
N LEU A 313 -3.66 -8.97 17.36
CA LEU A 313 -3.79 -9.74 16.10
C LEU A 313 -4.92 -9.19 15.23
N TYR A 314 -6.06 -8.84 15.84
CA TYR A 314 -7.20 -8.26 15.11
C TYR A 314 -6.85 -6.89 14.52
N GLU A 315 -6.14 -6.04 15.27
CA GLU A 315 -5.67 -4.75 14.79
C GLU A 315 -4.68 -4.92 13.62
N GLU A 316 -3.71 -5.82 13.74
CA GLU A 316 -2.75 -6.11 12.67
C GLU A 316 -3.44 -6.60 11.40
N ALA A 317 -4.37 -7.55 11.52
CA ALA A 317 -5.16 -8.04 10.39
C ALA A 317 -6.01 -6.92 9.74
N THR A 318 -6.60 -6.05 10.55
CA THR A 318 -7.40 -4.91 10.08
C THR A 318 -6.54 -3.89 9.32
N VAL A 319 -5.34 -3.59 9.82
CA VAL A 319 -4.37 -2.71 9.15
C VAL A 319 -3.91 -3.31 7.82
N GLN A 320 -3.53 -4.59 7.81
CA GLN A 320 -3.12 -5.28 6.58
C GLN A 320 -4.24 -5.30 5.53
N ARG A 321 -5.47 -5.58 5.95
CA ARG A 321 -6.65 -5.54 5.08
C ARG A 321 -6.87 -4.14 4.51
N THR A 322 -6.86 -3.12 5.36
CA THR A 322 -7.06 -1.72 4.94
C THR A 322 -5.98 -1.28 3.95
N LEU A 323 -4.72 -1.66 4.20
CA LEU A 323 -3.61 -1.38 3.29
C LEU A 323 -3.81 -2.06 1.94
N ALA A 324 -4.13 -3.36 1.92
CA ALA A 324 -4.38 -4.11 0.69
C ALA A 324 -5.53 -3.50 -0.13
N GLU A 325 -6.65 -3.16 0.52
CA GLU A 325 -7.79 -2.50 -0.15
C GLU A 325 -7.40 -1.13 -0.72
N THR A 326 -6.59 -0.35 0.00
CA THR A 326 -6.12 0.97 -0.44
C THR A 326 -5.18 0.85 -1.64
N LEU A 327 -4.26 -0.12 -1.63
CA LEU A 327 -3.38 -0.41 -2.76
C LEU A 327 -4.19 -0.79 -4.00
N LEU A 328 -5.13 -1.73 -3.88
CA LEU A 328 -5.99 -2.13 -5.00
C LEU A 328 -6.84 -0.98 -5.57
N LYS A 329 -7.24 -0.02 -4.74
CA LYS A 329 -7.96 1.19 -5.17
C LYS A 329 -7.09 2.22 -5.88
N SER A 330 -5.77 2.22 -5.65
CA SER A 330 -4.82 3.22 -6.14
C SER A 330 -3.95 2.76 -7.31
N ILE A 331 -3.88 1.45 -7.57
CA ILE A 331 -3.15 0.88 -8.71
C ILE A 331 -3.73 1.43 -10.04
N PRO A 332 -2.92 1.98 -10.96
CA PRO A 332 -3.43 2.66 -12.15
C PRO A 332 -4.24 1.78 -13.13
N PRO A 333 -3.87 0.52 -13.41
CA PRO A 333 -4.73 -0.39 -14.17
C PRO A 333 -6.11 -0.60 -13.56
N GLY A 334 -7.11 -0.77 -14.43
CA GLY A 334 -8.43 -1.25 -14.03
C GLY A 334 -8.35 -2.70 -13.60
N ILE A 335 -8.90 -3.04 -12.44
CA ILE A 335 -8.93 -4.40 -11.91
C ILE A 335 -10.38 -4.81 -11.72
N VAL A 336 -10.73 -5.94 -12.35
CA VAL A 336 -12.03 -6.60 -12.19
C VAL A 336 -11.77 -8.03 -11.74
N ALA A 337 -12.38 -8.47 -10.65
CA ALA A 337 -12.29 -9.87 -10.22
C ALA A 337 -13.69 -10.47 -10.05
N ILE A 338 -13.83 -11.71 -10.49
CA ILE A 338 -15.04 -12.51 -10.36
C ILE A 338 -14.77 -13.74 -9.47
N ASP A 339 -15.82 -14.23 -8.81
CA ASP A 339 -15.79 -15.53 -8.13
C ASP A 339 -16.12 -16.70 -9.10
N VAL A 340 -16.19 -17.91 -8.55
CA VAL A 340 -16.54 -19.15 -9.28
C VAL A 340 -17.94 -19.13 -9.90
N ASP A 341 -18.85 -18.31 -9.37
CA ASP A 341 -20.22 -18.15 -9.87
C ASP A 341 -20.31 -17.03 -10.93
N ALA A 342 -19.15 -16.53 -11.40
CA ALA A 342 -19.03 -15.40 -12.31
C ALA A 342 -19.71 -14.12 -11.80
N THR A 343 -19.68 -13.88 -10.48
CA THR A 343 -20.16 -12.65 -9.84
C THR A 343 -18.98 -11.71 -9.58
N VAL A 344 -19.12 -10.43 -9.90
CA VAL A 344 -18.08 -9.42 -9.70
C VAL A 344 -17.88 -9.16 -8.21
N ARG A 345 -16.72 -9.56 -7.68
CA ARG A 345 -16.31 -9.33 -6.28
C ARG A 345 -15.41 -8.13 -6.12
N TRP A 346 -14.67 -7.78 -7.17
CA TRP A 346 -13.76 -6.65 -7.14
C TRP A 346 -13.91 -5.78 -8.37
N PHE A 347 -13.97 -4.47 -8.14
CA PHE A 347 -14.04 -3.45 -9.19
C PHE A 347 -13.37 -2.19 -8.64
N ASN A 348 -12.17 -1.88 -9.11
CA ASN A 348 -11.43 -0.73 -8.58
C ASN A 348 -11.84 0.60 -9.25
N PRO A 349 -11.58 1.76 -8.62
CA PRO A 349 -11.97 3.07 -9.20
C PRO A 349 -11.36 3.37 -10.57
N PRO A 350 -10.14 2.92 -10.90
CA PRO A 350 -9.64 3.00 -12.28
C PRO A 350 -10.48 2.21 -13.29
N ALA A 351 -10.99 1.02 -12.94
CA ALA A 351 -11.89 0.26 -13.81
C ALA A 351 -13.19 1.03 -14.07
N GLU A 352 -13.75 1.73 -13.06
CA GLU A 352 -14.92 2.61 -13.24
C GLU A 352 -14.66 3.67 -14.32
N LYS A 353 -13.50 4.35 -14.25
CA LYS A 353 -13.12 5.41 -15.19
C LYS A 353 -12.79 4.90 -16.58
N ILE A 354 -12.19 3.72 -16.69
CA ILE A 354 -11.78 3.11 -17.96
C ILE A 354 -12.98 2.54 -18.70
N LEU A 355 -13.88 1.84 -17.99
CA LEU A 355 -15.06 1.20 -18.58
C LEU A 355 -16.29 2.12 -18.62
N GLY A 356 -16.27 3.25 -17.91
CA GLY A 356 -17.41 4.18 -17.84
C GLY A 356 -18.59 3.64 -17.04
N LEU A 357 -18.32 2.75 -16.08
CA LEU A 357 -19.34 2.05 -15.28
C LEU A 357 -19.21 2.44 -13.81
N SER A 358 -20.34 2.47 -13.09
CA SER A 358 -20.35 2.69 -11.65
C SER A 358 -20.04 1.40 -10.90
N GLY A 359 -19.10 1.42 -9.95
CA GLY A 359 -18.81 0.25 -9.11
C GLY A 359 -20.01 -0.17 -8.29
N ALA A 360 -20.86 0.77 -7.85
CA ALA A 360 -22.09 0.45 -7.12
C ALA A 360 -23.10 -0.33 -7.98
N GLU A 361 -23.08 -0.13 -9.30
CA GLU A 361 -23.95 -0.83 -10.24
C GLU A 361 -23.34 -2.12 -10.77
N THR A 362 -22.08 -2.42 -10.41
CA THR A 362 -21.31 -3.53 -10.99
C THR A 362 -20.91 -4.55 -9.93
N LEU A 363 -20.58 -4.10 -8.72
CA LEU A 363 -20.24 -4.97 -7.60
C LEU A 363 -21.41 -5.88 -7.22
N SER A 364 -21.10 -7.13 -6.91
CA SER A 364 -22.07 -8.19 -6.56
C SER A 364 -23.12 -8.47 -7.64
N LYS A 365 -22.88 -8.06 -8.88
CA LYS A 365 -23.70 -8.43 -10.04
C LYS A 365 -22.99 -9.49 -10.90
N PRO A 366 -23.73 -10.19 -11.79
CA PRO A 366 -23.12 -11.07 -12.78
C PRO A 366 -22.10 -10.32 -13.64
N VAL A 367 -21.07 -11.05 -14.10
CA VAL A 367 -19.97 -10.49 -14.91
C VAL A 367 -20.44 -9.77 -16.17
N GLU A 368 -21.63 -10.06 -16.70
CA GLU A 368 -22.22 -9.31 -17.81
C GLU A 368 -22.36 -7.81 -17.54
N ALA A 369 -22.43 -7.39 -16.28
CA ALA A 369 -22.46 -5.99 -15.89
C ALA A 369 -21.21 -5.20 -16.31
N VAL A 370 -20.06 -5.86 -16.51
CA VAL A 370 -18.82 -5.22 -17.00
C VAL A 370 -18.69 -5.19 -18.53
N GLY A 371 -19.72 -5.67 -19.25
CA GLY A 371 -19.77 -5.72 -20.71
C GLY A 371 -19.46 -7.11 -21.28
N ASN A 372 -20.16 -7.46 -22.36
CA ASN A 372 -20.19 -8.82 -22.93
C ASN A 372 -18.79 -9.38 -23.28
N ARG A 373 -17.90 -8.54 -23.84
CA ARG A 373 -16.58 -9.00 -24.31
C ARG A 373 -15.62 -9.28 -23.15
N LEU A 374 -15.66 -8.44 -22.11
CA LEU A 374 -14.86 -8.68 -20.90
C LEU A 374 -15.43 -9.86 -20.11
N ALA A 375 -16.76 -10.00 -20.07
CA ALA A 375 -17.45 -11.11 -19.46
C ALA A 375 -17.10 -12.46 -20.10
N SER A 376 -17.12 -12.53 -21.44
CA SER A 376 -16.74 -13.75 -22.15
C SER A 376 -15.28 -14.13 -21.86
N PHE A 377 -14.38 -13.14 -21.84
CA PHE A 377 -12.95 -13.39 -21.60
C PHE A 377 -12.67 -13.85 -20.16
N LEU A 378 -13.36 -13.28 -19.17
CA LEU A 378 -13.26 -13.71 -17.78
C LEU A 378 -13.83 -15.12 -17.55
N ARG A 379 -14.95 -15.48 -18.20
CA ARG A 379 -15.51 -16.84 -18.14
C ARG A 379 -14.62 -17.87 -18.79
N GLU A 380 -14.10 -17.55 -19.98
CA GLU A 380 -13.16 -18.42 -20.67
C GLU A 380 -11.93 -18.71 -19.80
N THR A 381 -11.40 -17.69 -19.12
CA THR A 381 -10.27 -17.87 -18.18
C THR A 381 -10.64 -18.67 -16.93
N LEU A 382 -11.89 -18.62 -16.47
CA LEU A 382 -12.36 -19.43 -15.34
C LEU A 382 -12.38 -20.93 -15.71
N GLU A 383 -12.77 -21.26 -16.94
CA GLU A 383 -12.84 -22.64 -17.47
C GLU A 383 -11.49 -23.14 -18.00
N ALA A 384 -10.62 -22.24 -18.47
CA ALA A 384 -9.33 -22.57 -19.03
C ALA A 384 -8.32 -23.02 -17.97
N LYS A 385 -7.54 -24.07 -18.29
CA LYS A 385 -6.43 -24.55 -17.46
C LYS A 385 -5.10 -23.84 -17.75
N THR A 386 -5.05 -23.03 -18.81
CA THR A 386 -3.86 -22.32 -19.28
C THR A 386 -4.16 -20.82 -19.43
N PRO A 387 -3.20 -19.93 -19.14
CA PRO A 387 -3.38 -18.49 -19.30
C PRO A 387 -3.73 -18.13 -20.75
N LEU A 388 -4.77 -17.32 -20.94
CA LEU A 388 -5.12 -16.79 -22.24
C LEU A 388 -4.14 -15.65 -22.62
N PRO A 389 -3.80 -15.50 -23.92
CA PRO A 389 -2.98 -14.38 -24.36
C PRO A 389 -3.71 -13.04 -24.14
N PRO A 390 -2.97 -11.94 -23.90
CA PRO A 390 -3.58 -10.61 -23.77
C PRO A 390 -4.38 -10.25 -25.03
N GLN A 391 -5.57 -9.66 -24.83
CA GLN A 391 -6.40 -9.19 -25.92
C GLN A 391 -6.46 -7.67 -25.95
N GLN A 392 -6.44 -7.10 -27.15
CA GLN A 392 -6.58 -5.67 -27.38
C GLN A 392 -7.85 -5.39 -28.18
N TRP A 393 -8.62 -4.40 -27.74
CA TRP A 393 -9.77 -3.92 -28.49
C TRP A 393 -10.11 -2.48 -28.14
N ILE A 394 -10.87 -1.84 -29.04
CA ILE A 394 -11.48 -0.55 -28.78
C ILE A 394 -12.82 -0.80 -28.10
N ASP A 395 -12.97 -0.29 -26.88
CA ASP A 395 -14.23 -0.41 -26.15
C ASP A 395 -15.32 0.44 -26.81
N ASN A 396 -16.49 -0.16 -27.08
CA ASN A 396 -17.55 0.51 -27.82
C ASN A 396 -18.21 1.65 -27.02
N ASN A 397 -18.22 1.54 -25.69
CA ASN A 397 -18.89 2.52 -24.82
C ASN A 397 -18.02 3.76 -24.62
N THR A 398 -16.74 3.55 -24.35
CA THR A 398 -15.81 4.63 -24.03
C THR A 398 -14.93 5.09 -25.20
N ARG A 399 -14.91 4.33 -26.30
CA ARG A 399 -14.02 4.51 -27.46
C ARG A 399 -12.53 4.54 -27.09
N ARG A 400 -12.17 3.88 -25.99
CA ARG A 400 -10.79 3.75 -25.53
C ARG A 400 -10.16 2.49 -26.08
N SER A 401 -8.87 2.55 -26.39
CA SER A 401 -8.09 1.35 -26.71
C SER A 401 -7.69 0.67 -25.42
N LEU A 402 -8.13 -0.57 -25.22
CA LEU A 402 -7.92 -1.34 -24.02
C LEU A 402 -7.03 -2.55 -24.32
N SER A 403 -6.09 -2.83 -23.41
CA SER A 403 -5.38 -4.10 -23.33
C SER A 403 -5.82 -4.82 -22.08
N VAL A 404 -6.35 -6.04 -22.24
CA VAL A 404 -6.87 -6.84 -21.13
C VAL A 404 -6.08 -8.13 -21.02
N GLU A 405 -5.55 -8.37 -19.83
CA GLU A 405 -4.95 -9.64 -19.43
C GLU A 405 -5.82 -10.27 -18.35
N THR A 406 -6.10 -11.56 -18.47
CA THR A 406 -6.87 -12.30 -17.48
C THR A 406 -6.06 -13.43 -16.88
N ARG A 407 -6.26 -13.70 -15.59
CA ARG A 407 -5.66 -14.85 -14.90
C ARG A 407 -6.67 -15.50 -13.97
N GLN A 408 -6.59 -16.82 -13.86
CA GLN A 408 -7.34 -17.56 -12.87
C GLN A 408 -6.73 -17.32 -11.48
N ILE A 409 -7.59 -17.10 -10.49
CA ILE A 409 -7.22 -17.06 -9.08
C ILE A 409 -7.51 -18.45 -8.52
N ALA A 410 -6.51 -19.10 -7.93
CA ALA A 410 -6.66 -20.40 -7.29
C ALA A 410 -5.97 -20.41 -5.92
N ASP A 411 -6.54 -21.17 -4.99
CA ASP A 411 -5.93 -21.49 -3.70
C ASP A 411 -5.77 -23.01 -3.58
N ASN A 412 -4.54 -23.46 -3.32
CA ASN A 412 -4.17 -24.88 -3.23
C ASN A 412 -4.72 -25.77 -4.39
N GLY A 413 -4.78 -25.22 -5.61
CA GLY A 413 -5.26 -25.92 -6.81
C GLY A 413 -6.79 -25.91 -7.01
N SER A 414 -7.55 -25.31 -6.09
CA SER A 414 -8.99 -25.06 -6.27
C SER A 414 -9.22 -23.66 -6.86
N PRO A 415 -9.96 -23.53 -7.97
CA PRO A 415 -10.26 -22.22 -8.54
C PRO A 415 -11.13 -21.41 -7.57
N LEU A 416 -10.69 -20.22 -7.21
CA LEU A 416 -11.44 -19.24 -6.42
C LEU A 416 -12.17 -18.22 -7.31
N GLY A 417 -11.71 -18.05 -8.55
CA GLY A 417 -12.26 -17.06 -9.46
C GLY A 417 -11.32 -16.69 -10.60
N ALA A 418 -11.55 -15.53 -11.22
CA ALA A 418 -10.68 -14.98 -12.25
C ALA A 418 -10.53 -13.47 -12.07
N VAL A 419 -9.38 -12.93 -12.46
CA VAL A 419 -9.08 -11.49 -12.46
C VAL A 419 -8.75 -11.01 -13.85
N ALA A 420 -9.28 -9.86 -14.22
CA ALA A 420 -8.90 -9.08 -15.40
C ALA A 420 -8.15 -7.83 -14.97
N VAL A 421 -7.01 -7.59 -15.60
CA VAL A 421 -6.25 -6.35 -15.53
C VAL A 421 -6.42 -5.63 -16.85
N ILE A 422 -6.92 -4.40 -16.79
CA ILE A 422 -7.32 -3.57 -17.92
C ILE A 422 -6.38 -2.35 -17.97
N GLN A 423 -5.64 -2.22 -19.06
CA GLN A 423 -4.79 -1.07 -19.33
C GLN A 423 -5.41 -0.20 -20.42
N ASP A 424 -5.49 1.11 -20.18
CA ASP A 424 -5.90 2.11 -21.16
C ASP A 424 -4.70 2.52 -22.01
N LEU A 425 -4.70 2.11 -23.27
CA LEU A 425 -3.65 2.40 -24.24
C LEU A 425 -3.96 3.64 -25.10
N THR A 426 -5.10 4.29 -24.92
CA THR A 426 -5.58 5.40 -25.77
C THR A 426 -4.55 6.52 -25.89
N VAL A 427 -3.93 6.92 -24.77
CA VAL A 427 -2.90 7.97 -24.78
C VAL A 427 -1.63 7.52 -25.52
N GLN A 428 -1.22 6.26 -25.35
CA GLN A 428 -0.03 5.74 -26.04
C GLN A 428 -0.26 5.62 -27.55
N GLU A 429 -1.42 5.14 -27.98
CA GLU A 429 -1.76 5.04 -29.40
C GLU A 429 -1.87 6.41 -30.05
N THR A 430 -2.61 7.36 -29.44
CA THR A 430 -2.72 8.72 -29.98
C THR A 430 -1.37 9.44 -30.04
N LEU A 431 -0.47 9.21 -29.08
CA LEU A 431 0.90 9.74 -29.13
C LEU A 431 1.71 9.10 -30.26
N ARG A 432 1.62 7.78 -30.46
CA ARG A 432 2.28 7.08 -31.57
C ARG A 432 1.77 7.59 -32.92
N GLU A 433 0.46 7.77 -33.07
CA GLU A 433 -0.15 8.33 -34.27
C GLU A 433 0.33 9.77 -34.53
N LYS A 434 0.33 10.63 -33.51
CA LYS A 434 0.86 12.00 -33.61
C LYS A 434 2.34 12.01 -33.99
N GLN A 435 3.14 11.14 -33.39
CA GLN A 435 4.56 11.02 -33.75
C GLN A 435 4.71 10.59 -35.21
N ALA A 436 3.96 9.58 -35.65
CA ALA A 436 3.97 9.13 -37.04
C ALA A 436 3.54 10.24 -38.01
N LEU A 437 2.59 11.11 -37.63
CA LEU A 437 2.19 12.28 -38.41
C LEU A 437 3.30 13.33 -38.48
N LEU A 438 3.99 13.61 -37.37
CA LEU A 438 5.12 14.54 -37.33
C LEU A 438 6.29 14.02 -38.18
N ASP A 439 6.64 12.74 -38.04
CA ASP A 439 7.69 12.09 -38.84
C ASP A 439 7.33 12.12 -40.34
N ARG A 440 6.04 11.97 -40.66
CA ARG A 440 5.55 12.13 -42.03
C ARG A 440 5.68 13.58 -42.51
N ALA A 441 5.32 14.56 -41.68
CA ALA A 441 5.39 15.98 -42.03
C ALA A 441 6.82 16.49 -42.24
N THR A 442 7.76 16.11 -41.37
CA THR A 442 9.19 16.44 -41.53
C THR A 442 9.74 15.84 -42.81
N PHE A 443 9.41 14.57 -43.08
CA PHE A 443 9.75 13.91 -44.34
C PHE A 443 9.22 14.64 -45.58
N TRP A 444 7.96 15.09 -45.57
CA TRP A 444 7.37 15.86 -46.69
C TRP A 444 8.01 17.23 -46.87
N THR A 445 8.43 17.86 -45.78
CA THR A 445 9.12 19.15 -45.81
C THR A 445 10.49 19.02 -46.49
N ASP A 446 11.26 18.00 -46.12
CA ASP A 446 12.56 17.69 -46.74
C ASP A 446 12.41 17.29 -48.22
N LEU A 447 11.35 16.53 -48.54
CA LEU A 447 11.00 16.15 -49.90
C LEU A 447 10.71 17.39 -50.76
N ALA A 448 9.88 18.31 -50.28
CA ALA A 448 9.47 19.51 -51.03
C ALA A 448 10.63 20.47 -51.32
N ALA A 449 11.53 20.67 -50.35
CA ALA A 449 12.72 21.50 -50.52
C ALA A 449 13.66 20.91 -51.58
N SER A 450 13.92 19.60 -51.52
CA SER A 450 14.79 18.89 -52.47
C SER A 450 14.18 18.82 -53.88
N MET A 451 12.86 18.57 -53.98
CA MET A 451 12.11 18.59 -55.24
C MET A 451 12.20 19.93 -55.97
N SER A 452 12.11 21.03 -55.23
CA SER A 452 12.17 22.37 -55.81
C SER A 452 13.50 22.61 -56.54
N HIS A 453 14.59 22.03 -56.05
CA HIS A 453 15.89 22.07 -56.71
C HIS A 453 15.97 21.10 -57.91
N GLU A 454 15.48 19.87 -57.76
CA GLU A 454 15.51 18.86 -58.83
C GLU A 454 14.63 19.20 -60.04
N ILE A 455 13.48 19.85 -59.84
CA ILE A 455 12.59 20.33 -60.91
C ILE A 455 13.16 21.58 -61.58
N ARG A 456 13.81 22.47 -60.82
CA ARG A 456 14.40 23.70 -61.36
C ARG A 456 15.53 23.40 -62.36
N ASN A 457 16.30 22.35 -62.14
CA ASN A 457 17.43 21.98 -63.00
C ASN A 457 17.05 21.69 -64.48
N PRO A 458 16.17 20.72 -64.79
CA PRO A 458 15.70 20.48 -66.16
C PRO A 458 14.99 21.71 -66.75
N LEU A 459 14.22 22.45 -65.94
CA LEU A 459 13.56 23.68 -66.40
C LEU A 459 14.55 24.77 -66.83
N VAL A 460 15.66 24.95 -66.11
CA VAL A 460 16.73 25.89 -66.47
C VAL A 460 17.42 25.43 -67.76
N ALA A 461 17.70 24.13 -67.92
CA ALA A 461 18.29 23.59 -69.14
C ALA A 461 17.36 23.82 -70.35
N ILE A 462 16.07 23.44 -70.25
CA ILE A 462 15.07 23.66 -71.30
C ILE A 462 14.98 25.14 -71.65
N LYS A 463 14.91 26.02 -70.64
CA LYS A 463 14.85 27.47 -70.85
C LYS A 463 16.08 28.00 -71.58
N THR A 464 17.28 27.56 -71.19
CA THR A 464 18.54 28.01 -71.79
C THR A 464 18.63 27.61 -73.26
N PHE A 465 18.34 26.35 -73.58
CA PHE A 465 18.32 25.87 -74.96
C PHE A 465 17.23 26.54 -75.80
N ALA A 466 16.05 26.83 -75.22
CA ALA A 466 14.98 27.55 -75.89
C ALA A 466 15.35 29.02 -76.17
N GLN A 467 16.10 29.67 -75.27
CA GLN A 467 16.59 31.03 -75.46
C GLN A 467 17.70 31.14 -76.51
N LEU A 468 18.53 30.10 -76.65
CA LEU A 468 19.59 30.03 -77.68
C LEU A 468 19.06 29.66 -79.06
N LEU A 469 17.85 29.13 -79.16
CA LEU A 469 17.26 28.67 -80.41
C LEU A 469 17.11 29.77 -81.48
N PRO A 470 16.66 31.01 -81.18
CA PRO A 470 16.60 32.09 -82.17
C PRO A 470 17.97 32.51 -82.70
N GLU A 471 19.01 32.48 -81.86
CA GLU A 471 20.38 32.89 -82.24
C GLU A 471 21.13 31.82 -83.03
N ARG A 472 20.81 30.55 -82.82
CA ARG A 472 21.46 29.39 -83.46
C ARG A 472 20.51 28.57 -84.33
N PHE A 473 19.44 29.18 -84.84
CA PHE A 473 18.40 28.45 -85.57
C PHE A 473 18.93 27.76 -86.84
N ASP A 474 19.86 28.41 -87.55
CA ASP A 474 20.40 27.89 -88.81
C ASP A 474 21.46 26.79 -88.62
N ASP A 475 21.92 26.60 -87.38
CA ASP A 475 22.87 25.54 -87.02
C ASP A 475 22.13 24.19 -86.88
N ALA A 476 22.33 23.32 -87.87
CA ALA A 476 21.67 22.01 -87.93
C ALA A 476 22.08 21.08 -86.77
N ASP A 477 23.33 21.15 -86.30
CA ASP A 477 23.82 20.34 -85.18
C ASP A 477 23.19 20.84 -83.87
N PHE A 478 23.12 22.16 -83.68
CA PHE A 478 22.41 22.75 -82.55
C PHE A 478 20.93 22.36 -82.52
N ARG A 479 20.20 22.42 -83.65
CA ARG A 479 18.78 22.00 -83.71
C ARG A 479 18.58 20.54 -83.32
N LYS A 480 19.48 19.66 -83.76
CA LYS A 480 19.43 18.23 -83.42
C LYS A 480 19.69 18.00 -81.93
N GLU A 481 20.66 18.71 -81.38
CA GLU A 481 21.01 18.67 -79.96
C GLU A 481 19.92 19.29 -79.07
N PHE A 482 19.33 20.42 -79.50
CA PHE A 482 18.17 21.07 -78.89
C PHE A 482 17.00 20.09 -78.75
N ASN A 483 16.58 19.44 -79.85
CA ASN A 483 15.47 18.50 -79.82
C ASN A 483 15.75 17.32 -78.87
N LYS A 484 16.97 16.78 -78.93
CA LYS A 484 17.39 15.67 -78.06
C LYS A 484 17.39 16.07 -76.58
N ILE A 485 17.98 17.21 -76.23
CA ILE A 485 18.14 17.62 -74.82
C ILE A 485 16.79 18.02 -74.24
N VAL A 486 16.00 18.84 -74.94
CA VAL A 486 14.71 19.31 -74.44
C VAL A 486 13.75 18.14 -74.21
N VAL A 487 13.64 17.20 -75.17
CA VAL A 487 12.78 16.02 -75.00
C VAL A 487 13.24 15.16 -73.82
N ASN A 488 14.55 14.92 -73.67
CA ASN A 488 15.07 14.13 -72.55
C ASN A 488 14.82 14.80 -71.18
N GLU A 489 14.91 16.13 -71.08
CA GLU A 489 14.64 16.84 -69.83
C GLU A 489 13.14 16.91 -69.51
N ILE A 490 12.26 16.92 -70.52
CA ILE A 490 10.80 16.78 -70.34
C ILE A 490 10.46 15.36 -69.84
N ASP A 491 11.00 14.32 -70.49
CA ASP A 491 10.80 12.93 -70.06
C ASP A 491 11.32 12.71 -68.63
N ARG A 492 12.37 13.43 -68.24
CA ARG A 492 12.90 13.42 -66.87
C ARG A 492 11.93 14.07 -65.89
N LEU A 493 11.34 15.22 -66.23
CA LEU A 493 10.31 15.87 -65.42
C LEU A 493 9.08 14.97 -65.22
N ASP A 494 8.62 14.31 -66.27
CA ASP A 494 7.48 13.38 -66.17
C ASP A 494 7.77 12.18 -65.26
N LYS A 495 9.00 11.64 -65.31
CA LYS A 495 9.43 10.59 -64.37
C LYS A 495 9.45 11.07 -62.92
N ILE A 496 9.94 12.29 -62.68
CA ILE A 496 9.95 12.90 -61.34
C ILE A 496 8.51 13.03 -60.82
N ILE A 497 7.61 13.61 -61.60
CA ILE A 497 6.20 13.80 -61.25
C ILE A 497 5.50 12.47 -60.98
N THR A 498 5.73 11.47 -61.84
CA THR A 498 5.14 10.13 -61.69
C THR A 498 5.59 9.45 -60.40
N GLN A 499 6.87 9.54 -60.06
CA GLN A 499 7.40 8.98 -58.81
C GLN A 499 6.84 9.67 -57.57
N ILE A 500 6.69 11.00 -57.62
CA ILE A 500 6.05 11.77 -56.53
C ILE A 500 4.60 11.35 -56.36
N ASN A 501 3.84 11.21 -57.45
CA ASN A 501 2.43 10.85 -57.36
C ASN A 501 2.25 9.44 -56.78
N ASN A 502 3.05 8.48 -57.24
CA ASN A 502 3.08 7.11 -56.70
C ASN A 502 3.47 7.08 -55.21
N PHE A 503 4.31 8.01 -54.77
CA PHE A 503 4.71 8.14 -53.37
C PHE A 503 3.68 8.86 -52.50
N ALA A 504 2.99 9.88 -53.03
CA ALA A 504 1.97 10.66 -52.33
C ALA A 504 0.66 9.90 -52.13
N HIS A 505 0.32 9.05 -53.10
CA HIS A 505 -0.88 8.21 -53.09
C HIS A 505 -0.47 6.74 -53.19
N PRO A 506 0.14 6.17 -52.14
CA PRO A 506 0.44 4.76 -52.14
C PRO A 506 -0.87 3.96 -52.23
N PRO A 507 -0.93 2.91 -53.07
CA PRO A 507 -2.09 2.03 -53.12
C PRO A 507 -2.34 1.38 -51.74
N GLU A 508 -3.61 1.11 -51.41
CA GLU A 508 -3.95 0.36 -50.20
C GLU A 508 -3.27 -1.02 -50.23
N LEU A 509 -2.50 -1.34 -49.18
CA LEU A 509 -1.77 -2.60 -49.07
C LEU A 509 -2.73 -3.74 -48.73
N VAL A 510 -2.63 -4.84 -49.47
CA VAL A 510 -3.40 -6.05 -49.21
C VAL A 510 -2.50 -7.10 -48.56
N LEU A 511 -2.39 -7.04 -47.23
CA LEU A 511 -1.54 -7.93 -46.45
C LEU A 511 -2.13 -9.34 -46.38
N LYS A 512 -1.41 -10.34 -46.92
CA LYS A 512 -1.80 -11.76 -46.91
C LYS A 512 -0.62 -12.65 -46.49
N PRO A 513 -0.85 -13.85 -45.94
CA PRO A 513 0.22 -14.82 -45.73
C PRO A 513 0.83 -15.25 -47.07
N ILE A 514 2.06 -14.79 -47.34
CA ILE A 514 2.77 -15.05 -48.60
C ILE A 514 4.09 -15.78 -48.36
N ASP A 515 4.52 -16.49 -49.40
CA ASP A 515 5.88 -17.03 -49.49
C ASP A 515 6.80 -15.95 -50.06
N VAL A 516 7.81 -15.53 -49.28
CA VAL A 516 8.73 -14.44 -49.65
C VAL A 516 9.49 -14.70 -50.95
N ARG A 517 9.61 -15.97 -51.38
CA ARG A 517 10.26 -16.32 -52.65
C ARG A 517 9.50 -15.75 -53.84
N SER A 518 8.18 -15.62 -53.74
CA SER A 518 7.34 -15.11 -54.83
C SER A 518 7.60 -13.62 -55.14
N PRO A 519 7.51 -12.69 -54.18
CA PRO A 519 7.84 -11.28 -54.43
C PRO A 519 9.32 -11.09 -54.79
N VAL A 520 10.24 -11.91 -54.24
CA VAL A 520 11.66 -11.85 -54.61
C VAL A 520 11.87 -12.20 -56.09
N LYS A 521 11.25 -13.28 -56.59
CA LYS A 521 11.33 -13.66 -58.01
C LYS A 521 10.73 -12.60 -58.94
N LYS A 522 9.55 -12.09 -58.60
CA LYS A 522 8.91 -10.98 -59.35
C LYS A 522 9.79 -9.72 -59.34
N GLY A 523 10.41 -9.39 -58.21
CA GLY A 523 11.35 -8.29 -58.10
C GLY A 523 12.55 -8.44 -59.04
N VAL A 524 13.11 -9.65 -59.19
CA VAL A 524 14.16 -9.93 -60.18
C VAL A 524 13.69 -9.71 -61.61
N GLU A 525 12.47 -10.14 -61.95
CA GLU A 525 11.89 -9.94 -63.28
C GLU A 525 11.66 -8.45 -63.61
N ILE A 526 11.13 -7.69 -62.64
CA ILE A 526 10.96 -6.22 -62.76
C ILE A 526 12.33 -5.55 -62.92
N ALA A 527 13.32 -5.97 -62.13
CA ALA A 527 14.68 -5.43 -62.19
C ALA A 527 15.32 -5.67 -63.56
N ARG A 528 15.15 -6.86 -64.14
CA ARG A 528 15.66 -7.21 -65.48
C ARG A 528 14.96 -6.44 -66.61
N SER A 529 13.64 -6.35 -66.56
CA SER A 529 12.82 -5.75 -67.63
C SER A 529 12.83 -4.22 -67.61
N ARG A 530 12.70 -3.60 -66.43
CA ARG A 530 12.55 -2.15 -66.28
C ARG A 530 13.88 -1.41 -66.13
N TYR A 531 14.85 -2.03 -65.43
CA TYR A 531 16.13 -1.39 -65.11
C TYR A 531 17.31 -1.97 -65.91
N GLY A 532 17.04 -2.92 -66.80
CA GLY A 532 18.03 -3.37 -67.80
C GLY A 532 19.23 -4.11 -67.21
N ILE A 533 19.05 -4.88 -66.12
CA ILE A 533 20.12 -5.69 -65.49
C ILE A 533 20.64 -6.83 -66.42
N ASN A 534 20.03 -7.01 -67.59
CA ASN A 534 20.36 -8.09 -68.52
C ASN A 534 21.82 -8.03 -69.00
N GLY A 535 22.59 -9.10 -68.71
CA GLY A 535 23.89 -9.40 -69.32
C GLY A 535 25.11 -8.65 -68.76
N ARG A 536 24.95 -7.75 -67.78
CA ARG A 536 26.08 -6.98 -67.18
C ARG A 536 26.48 -7.43 -65.78
N VAL A 537 25.61 -8.14 -65.05
CA VAL A 537 25.83 -8.48 -63.64
C VAL A 537 25.53 -9.96 -63.38
N GLU A 538 26.44 -10.64 -62.67
CA GLU A 538 26.25 -12.02 -62.20
C GLU A 538 25.31 -12.00 -60.99
N LEU A 539 24.09 -12.56 -61.15
CA LEU A 539 23.09 -12.64 -60.08
C LEU A 539 23.06 -14.06 -59.49
N GLU A 540 23.58 -14.20 -58.28
CA GLU A 540 23.52 -15.43 -57.49
C GLU A 540 22.30 -15.39 -56.57
N THR A 541 21.46 -16.44 -56.59
CA THR A 541 20.26 -16.53 -55.73
C THR A 541 20.34 -17.75 -54.82
N SER A 542 20.11 -17.55 -53.52
CA SER A 542 20.05 -18.59 -52.50
C SER A 542 18.76 -18.48 -51.70
N LEU A 543 17.72 -19.14 -52.19
CA LEU A 543 16.37 -19.11 -51.62
C LEU A 543 15.98 -20.53 -51.17
N PRO A 544 16.19 -20.90 -49.90
CA PRO A 544 15.86 -22.23 -49.40
C PRO A 544 14.35 -22.48 -49.46
N SER A 545 13.94 -23.74 -49.62
CA SER A 545 12.54 -24.13 -49.77
C SER A 545 11.73 -24.10 -48.48
N ASN A 546 12.39 -24.09 -47.32
CA ASN A 546 11.81 -24.18 -45.98
C ASN A 546 11.68 -22.82 -45.28
N LEU A 547 11.31 -21.78 -46.01
CA LEU A 547 11.06 -20.46 -45.43
C LEU A 547 9.63 -20.36 -44.87
N PRO A 548 9.44 -19.84 -43.64
CA PRO A 548 8.12 -19.59 -43.08
C PRO A 548 7.40 -18.48 -43.86
N ARG A 549 6.06 -18.51 -43.85
CA ARG A 549 5.24 -17.47 -44.49
C ARG A 549 5.32 -16.17 -43.71
N VAL A 550 5.27 -15.06 -44.45
CA VAL A 550 5.27 -13.69 -43.91
C VAL A 550 3.96 -13.02 -44.27
N LEU A 551 3.48 -12.09 -43.45
CA LEU A 551 2.29 -11.30 -43.75
C LEU A 551 2.71 -10.11 -44.64
N GLY A 552 2.25 -10.06 -45.89
CA GLY A 552 2.67 -8.99 -46.79
C GLY A 552 1.88 -8.85 -48.08
N ASP A 553 2.03 -7.70 -48.72
CA ASP A 553 1.58 -7.41 -50.06
C ASP A 553 2.67 -7.82 -51.06
N GLU A 554 2.34 -8.78 -51.93
CA GLU A 554 3.29 -9.34 -52.87
C GLU A 554 3.80 -8.32 -53.90
N THR A 555 2.92 -7.41 -54.35
CA THR A 555 3.26 -6.44 -55.39
C THR A 555 4.17 -5.33 -54.86
N ALA A 556 3.86 -4.81 -53.67
CA ALA A 556 4.66 -3.79 -53.02
C ALA A 556 6.06 -4.32 -52.66
N LEU A 557 6.16 -5.54 -52.12
CA LEU A 557 7.44 -6.17 -51.82
C LEU A 557 8.26 -6.48 -53.08
N ALA A 558 7.62 -6.88 -54.18
CA ALA A 558 8.32 -7.11 -55.45
C ALA A 558 8.96 -5.83 -55.99
N GLU A 559 8.26 -4.69 -55.93
CA GLU A 559 8.80 -3.38 -56.29
C GLU A 559 9.95 -2.96 -55.36
N ALA A 560 9.83 -3.19 -54.05
CA ALA A 560 10.90 -2.91 -53.10
C ALA A 560 12.19 -3.72 -53.42
N PHE A 561 12.06 -5.02 -53.69
CA PHE A 561 13.22 -5.83 -54.09
C PHE A 561 13.78 -5.41 -55.44
N ALA A 562 12.94 -5.00 -56.40
CA ALA A 562 13.40 -4.47 -57.68
C ALA A 562 14.24 -3.19 -57.51
N HIS A 563 13.83 -2.28 -56.62
CA HIS A 563 14.60 -1.09 -56.28
C HIS A 563 15.95 -1.42 -55.64
N LEU A 564 16.01 -2.40 -54.74
CA LEU A 564 17.27 -2.84 -54.15
C LEU A 564 18.21 -3.45 -55.19
N LEU A 565 17.69 -4.29 -56.09
CA LEU A 565 18.46 -4.91 -57.17
C LEU A 565 18.97 -3.88 -58.18
N ALA A 566 18.16 -2.89 -58.53
CA ALA A 566 18.58 -1.78 -59.39
C ALA A 566 19.70 -0.96 -58.75
N ASN A 567 19.56 -0.61 -57.47
CA ASN A 567 20.59 0.11 -56.73
C ASN A 567 21.92 -0.66 -56.66
N ALA A 568 21.85 -1.97 -56.41
CA ALA A 568 23.00 -2.89 -56.38
C ALA A 568 23.69 -3.03 -57.75
N ALA A 569 22.91 -3.15 -58.84
CA ALA A 569 23.43 -3.25 -60.20
C ALA A 569 24.13 -1.96 -60.63
N GLU A 570 23.56 -0.80 -60.30
CA GLU A 570 24.19 0.48 -60.59
C GLU A 570 25.47 0.70 -59.77
N ALA A 571 25.49 0.31 -58.48
CA ALA A 571 26.67 0.47 -57.63
C ALA A 571 27.86 -0.42 -58.06
N SER A 572 27.57 -1.49 -58.81
CA SER A 572 28.56 -2.45 -59.30
C SER A 572 28.93 -2.24 -60.78
N ALA A 573 28.36 -1.23 -61.45
CA ALA A 573 28.50 -1.01 -62.89
C ALA A 573 29.95 -0.82 -63.37
N ASP A 574 30.82 -0.20 -62.55
CA ASP A 574 32.23 0.06 -62.88
C ASP A 574 33.18 -1.08 -62.46
N ARG A 575 32.66 -2.19 -61.91
CA ARG A 575 33.49 -3.35 -61.52
C ARG A 575 33.75 -4.24 -62.74
N SER A 576 34.95 -4.84 -62.78
CA SER A 576 35.32 -5.79 -63.84
C SER A 576 34.49 -7.09 -63.84
N LYS A 577 33.96 -7.48 -62.68
CA LYS A 577 33.05 -8.61 -62.49
C LYS A 577 31.93 -8.21 -61.52
N PRO A 578 30.85 -7.58 -62.00
CA PRO A 578 29.75 -7.15 -61.14
C PRO A 578 29.01 -8.38 -60.62
N ARG A 579 28.82 -8.46 -59.30
CA ARG A 579 28.14 -9.58 -58.65
C ARG A 579 27.12 -9.08 -57.65
N ILE A 580 25.92 -9.65 -57.73
CA ILE A 580 24.85 -9.46 -56.74
C ILE A 580 24.47 -10.81 -56.17
N THR A 581 24.46 -10.92 -54.85
CA THR A 581 23.98 -12.09 -54.11
C THR A 581 22.66 -11.77 -53.45
N LEU A 582 21.63 -12.53 -53.77
CA LEU A 582 20.30 -12.43 -53.18
C LEU A 582 20.03 -13.69 -52.36
N SER A 583 19.89 -13.55 -51.04
CA SER A 583 19.67 -14.68 -50.14
C SER A 583 18.51 -14.45 -49.20
N ALA A 584 17.84 -15.53 -48.77
CA ALA A 584 16.81 -15.46 -47.74
C ALA A 584 17.08 -16.51 -46.65
N LYS A 585 16.91 -16.12 -45.38
CA LYS A 585 17.22 -16.96 -44.23
C LYS A 585 16.13 -16.80 -43.16
N PRO A 586 15.67 -17.88 -42.51
CA PRO A 586 14.81 -17.74 -41.34
C PRO A 586 15.65 -17.30 -40.14
N VAL A 587 15.14 -16.34 -39.36
CA VAL A 587 15.72 -15.93 -38.07
C VAL A 587 14.85 -16.48 -36.96
N ARG A 588 15.48 -17.20 -36.03
CA ARG A 588 14.81 -17.80 -34.88
C ARG A 588 15.04 -16.94 -33.65
N GLU A 589 13.98 -16.69 -32.90
CA GLU A 589 14.03 -16.12 -31.56
C GLU A 589 13.44 -17.18 -30.62
N GLY A 590 14.31 -17.90 -29.89
CA GLY A 590 13.91 -19.07 -29.11
C GLY A 590 13.50 -20.29 -29.95
N ARG A 591 12.33 -20.90 -29.65
CA ARG A 591 11.84 -22.14 -30.29
C ARG A 591 11.03 -21.94 -31.58
N HIS A 592 10.67 -20.71 -31.93
CA HIS A 592 9.89 -20.40 -33.13
C HIS A 592 10.70 -19.55 -34.11
N SER A 593 10.44 -19.72 -35.42
CA SER A 593 10.89 -18.75 -36.41
C SER A 593 10.12 -17.46 -36.18
N ALA A 594 10.84 -16.37 -35.92
CA ALA A 594 10.24 -15.06 -35.60
C ALA A 594 10.21 -14.12 -36.81
N ALA A 595 11.12 -14.33 -37.77
CA ALA A 595 11.23 -13.50 -38.96
C ALA A 595 11.90 -14.23 -40.13
N VAL A 596 11.76 -13.68 -41.33
CA VAL A 596 12.56 -13.99 -42.52
C VAL A 596 13.41 -12.78 -42.86
N VAL A 597 14.71 -12.98 -43.05
CA VAL A 597 15.63 -11.94 -43.53
C VAL A 597 15.95 -12.21 -44.99
N VAL A 598 15.66 -11.23 -45.85
CA VAL A 598 16.07 -11.20 -47.25
C VAL A 598 17.24 -10.23 -47.39
N THR A 599 18.36 -10.70 -47.92
CA THR A 599 19.59 -9.94 -48.06
C THR A 599 19.93 -9.76 -49.54
N VAL A 600 20.18 -8.50 -49.94
CA VAL A 600 20.74 -8.11 -51.23
C VAL A 600 22.15 -7.59 -50.99
N GLN A 601 23.15 -8.28 -51.54
CA GLN A 601 24.56 -7.90 -51.40
C GLN A 601 25.19 -7.65 -52.77
N ASP A 602 25.85 -6.52 -52.94
CA ASP A 602 26.67 -6.20 -54.12
C ASP A 602 28.17 -6.15 -53.79
N ASN A 603 29.00 -6.20 -54.83
CA ASN A 603 30.45 -5.97 -54.75
C ASN A 603 30.87 -4.59 -55.30
N GLY A 604 29.97 -3.61 -55.22
CA GLY A 604 30.14 -2.26 -55.75
C GLY A 604 31.12 -1.39 -54.97
N THR A 605 31.03 -0.07 -55.15
CA THR A 605 31.92 0.92 -54.52
C THR A 605 31.64 1.15 -53.03
N GLY A 606 30.50 0.66 -52.53
CA GLY A 606 30.05 0.91 -51.16
C GLY A 606 29.46 2.30 -50.96
N ILE A 607 29.09 2.57 -49.71
CA ILE A 607 28.51 3.82 -49.21
C ILE A 607 29.49 4.43 -48.21
N ALA A 608 29.80 5.72 -48.37
CA ALA A 608 30.70 6.42 -47.46
C ALA A 608 30.06 6.57 -46.05
N PRO A 609 30.83 6.47 -44.96
CA PRO A 609 30.30 6.51 -43.59
C PRO A 609 29.47 7.77 -43.30
N GLU A 610 29.85 8.90 -43.89
CA GLU A 610 29.25 10.23 -43.66
C GLU A 610 27.81 10.34 -44.17
N ILE A 611 27.44 9.52 -45.17
CA ILE A 611 26.10 9.50 -45.75
C ILE A 611 25.26 8.30 -45.30
N LYS A 612 25.85 7.34 -44.58
CA LYS A 612 25.20 6.07 -44.17
C LYS A 612 23.89 6.29 -43.40
N GLU A 613 23.82 7.32 -42.55
CA GLU A 613 22.61 7.66 -41.79
C GLU A 613 21.54 8.37 -42.64
N LYS A 614 21.94 8.98 -43.76
CA LYS A 614 21.08 9.80 -44.63
C LYS A 614 20.61 9.08 -45.89
N ILE A 615 21.08 7.86 -46.17
CA ILE A 615 20.72 7.11 -47.40
C ILE A 615 19.24 6.80 -47.54
N PHE A 616 18.49 6.85 -46.44
CA PHE A 616 17.04 6.66 -46.42
C PHE A 616 16.25 7.98 -46.50
N SER A 617 16.95 9.11 -46.52
CA SER A 617 16.35 10.41 -46.80
C SER A 617 16.09 10.55 -48.31
N PRO A 618 14.95 11.14 -48.71
CA PRO A 618 14.66 11.38 -50.12
C PRO A 618 15.75 12.16 -50.84
N PHE A 619 16.00 11.82 -52.10
CA PHE A 619 17.00 12.47 -52.96
C PHE A 619 18.44 12.41 -52.45
N CYS A 620 18.72 11.64 -51.38
CA CYS A 620 20.08 11.34 -50.97
C CYS A 620 20.71 10.39 -52.00
N THR A 621 21.52 10.96 -52.89
CA THR A 621 22.17 10.23 -53.98
C THR A 621 23.58 10.75 -54.15
N THR A 622 24.54 9.84 -54.31
CA THR A 622 25.91 10.16 -54.74
C THR A 622 26.04 10.10 -56.27
N LYS A 623 24.94 9.85 -56.98
CA LYS A 623 24.94 9.53 -58.41
C LYS A 623 24.38 10.69 -59.26
N PRO A 624 24.99 10.98 -60.43
CA PRO A 624 24.59 12.11 -61.29
C PRO A 624 23.23 11.95 -62.01
N ARG A 625 22.65 10.74 -62.08
CA ARG A 625 21.38 10.44 -62.77
C ARG A 625 20.32 9.74 -61.92
N GLY A 626 20.61 9.46 -60.64
CA GLY A 626 19.69 8.73 -59.76
C GLY A 626 18.88 9.71 -58.91
N MET A 627 17.56 9.60 -58.91
CA MET A 627 16.65 10.49 -58.14
C MET A 627 16.71 10.26 -56.61
N GLY A 628 17.46 9.28 -56.12
CA GLY A 628 17.61 9.06 -54.66
C GLY A 628 16.33 8.68 -53.90
N LEU A 629 15.26 8.27 -54.60
CA LEU A 629 13.99 7.87 -53.98
C LEU A 629 13.87 6.36 -53.72
N GLY A 630 14.73 5.53 -54.31
CA GLY A 630 14.62 4.07 -54.24
C GLY A 630 14.71 3.49 -52.81
N LEU A 631 15.74 3.87 -52.04
CA LEU A 631 15.90 3.41 -50.66
C LEU A 631 14.83 3.93 -49.68
N PRO A 632 14.40 5.21 -49.76
CA PRO A 632 13.23 5.69 -49.02
C PRO A 632 11.96 4.86 -49.28
N ILE A 633 11.67 4.53 -50.56
CA ILE A 633 10.52 3.69 -50.94
C ILE A 633 10.63 2.30 -50.31
N VAL A 634 11.82 1.69 -50.35
CA VAL A 634 12.06 0.39 -49.71
C VAL A 634 11.83 0.45 -48.21
N LYS A 635 12.41 1.45 -47.52
CA LYS A 635 12.24 1.63 -46.07
C LYS A 635 10.77 1.78 -45.69
N ARG A 636 10.01 2.58 -46.45
CA ARG A 636 8.58 2.77 -46.21
C ARG A 636 7.80 1.48 -46.43
N THR A 637 8.02 0.82 -47.56
CA THR A 637 7.35 -0.44 -47.90
C THR A 637 7.56 -1.47 -46.80
N VAL A 638 8.81 -1.66 -46.36
CA VAL A 638 9.14 -2.62 -45.30
C VAL A 638 8.55 -2.22 -43.95
N PHE A 639 8.54 -0.93 -43.61
CA PHE A 639 7.89 -0.42 -42.41
C PHE A 639 6.37 -0.69 -42.40
N ASP A 640 5.70 -0.45 -43.52
CA ASP A 640 4.26 -0.73 -43.68
C ASP A 640 3.93 -2.24 -43.59
N HIS A 641 4.95 -3.09 -43.71
CA HIS A 641 4.88 -4.54 -43.49
C HIS A 641 5.36 -4.97 -42.09
N HIS A 642 5.48 -4.02 -41.15
CA HIS A 642 6.00 -4.24 -39.79
C HIS A 642 7.43 -4.82 -39.75
N GLY A 643 8.18 -4.65 -40.83
CA GLY A 643 9.55 -5.11 -40.98
C GLY A 643 10.59 -4.04 -40.62
N ARG A 644 11.86 -4.40 -40.80
CA ARG A 644 13.01 -3.49 -40.63
C ARG A 644 14.00 -3.62 -41.79
N VAL A 645 14.67 -2.51 -42.12
CA VAL A 645 15.74 -2.49 -43.13
C VAL A 645 17.04 -2.08 -42.47
N GLU A 646 18.08 -2.88 -42.68
CA GLU A 646 19.44 -2.63 -42.23
C GLU A 646 20.39 -2.54 -43.42
N VAL A 647 21.38 -1.66 -43.31
CA VAL A 647 22.39 -1.48 -44.35
C VAL A 647 23.77 -1.58 -43.73
N ASP A 648 24.54 -2.55 -44.20
CA ASP A 648 25.96 -2.63 -43.94
C ASP A 648 26.73 -2.36 -45.23
N SER A 649 27.76 -1.53 -45.19
CA SER A 649 28.47 -1.11 -46.39
C SER A 649 29.93 -0.85 -46.09
N THR A 650 30.78 -1.32 -46.99
CA THR A 650 32.23 -1.13 -46.96
C THR A 650 32.72 -0.75 -48.36
N SER A 651 33.99 -0.38 -48.51
CA SER A 651 34.60 -0.10 -49.84
C SER A 651 34.62 -1.31 -50.79
N LYS A 652 34.23 -2.49 -50.32
CA LYS A 652 34.16 -3.74 -51.10
C LYS A 652 32.73 -4.11 -51.52
N GLY A 653 31.71 -3.35 -51.11
CA GLY A 653 30.32 -3.59 -51.46
C GLY A 653 29.31 -3.20 -50.38
N THR A 654 28.02 -3.27 -50.73
CA THR A 654 26.92 -2.98 -49.81
C THR A 654 26.03 -4.21 -49.61
N GLN A 655 25.57 -4.40 -48.39
CA GLN A 655 24.60 -5.41 -48.00
C GLN A 655 23.37 -4.71 -47.40
N VAL A 656 22.22 -4.89 -48.04
CA VAL A 656 20.92 -4.45 -47.53
C VAL A 656 20.14 -5.66 -47.05
N SER A 657 19.72 -5.63 -45.79
CA SER A 657 18.96 -6.72 -45.15
C SER A 657 17.55 -6.24 -44.81
N VAL A 658 16.55 -6.94 -45.34
CA VAL A 658 15.12 -6.69 -45.12
C VAL A 658 14.59 -7.79 -44.21
N LEU A 659 14.19 -7.43 -43.00
CA LEU A 659 13.60 -8.34 -42.01
C LEU A 659 12.08 -8.21 -42.06
N LEU A 660 11.40 -9.34 -42.28
CA LEU A 660 9.94 -9.43 -42.33
C LEU A 660 9.45 -10.40 -41.23
N PRO A 661 8.48 -10.00 -40.38
CA PRO A 661 7.96 -10.86 -39.33
C PRO A 661 7.16 -12.03 -39.93
N THR A 662 7.32 -13.21 -39.32
CA THR A 662 6.52 -14.38 -39.68
C THR A 662 5.15 -14.31 -39.03
N THR A 663 4.13 -14.86 -39.68
CA THR A 663 2.85 -15.10 -39.01
C THR A 663 3.06 -16.14 -37.92
N SER A 664 2.88 -15.77 -36.65
CA SER A 664 2.82 -16.74 -35.54
C SER A 664 1.76 -17.78 -35.90
N GLY A 665 2.18 -19.03 -36.03
CA GLY A 665 1.32 -20.13 -36.49
C GLY A 665 0.10 -20.29 -35.59
N SER A 666 -1.08 -20.04 -36.17
CA SER A 666 -2.25 -20.88 -35.95
C SER A 666 -2.11 -22.03 -36.95
N ASP A 667 -1.49 -23.12 -36.51
CA ASP A 667 -1.68 -24.45 -37.10
C ASP A 667 -2.44 -25.30 -36.08
#